data_AF-A0A1E4T1E1-F1
#
_entry.id   AF-A0A1E4T1E1-F1
#
_cell.length_a   1.000
_cell.length_b   1.000
_cell.length_c   1.000
_cell.angle_alpha   90.00
_cell.angle_beta   90.00
_cell.angle_gamma   90.00
#
_symmetry.space_group_name_H-M   'P 1'
#
loop_
_entity.id
_entity.type
_entity.pdbx_description
1 polymer ?
#
loop_
_entity_poly.entity_id
_entity_poly.type
_entity_poly.pdbx_seq_one_letter_code
_entity_poly.pdbx_strand_id
1 'polypeptide(L)'
;MGVLSHLKGKLENKLESKLEELRISHNSEQQQQHQQQQQQPVNQNYQQSYNETQYASSKYDRPPASAPEIPSRDYVKSSNKRFNLGSTNEVFTDDLFSSPISNQPPVSQIPQTATHPVKLPERYKSSSSDIDRPIQTNNFYGNFLVDEQNLPVWTHPYSVWQSKDDQFKGLAISHTSNAQKVFGDDPASNPVKYFFNPVAICSIVLGALEFQNESYTFKVGELERFSCGLNWQLNNRPGSMTSHILQGMGFITVVYENTGLTPAIGSKVGFQNFESCGKLGNNGNDSMWKFICTLFDGVKWVVFSNKEGLTMRNPNLISMNSNSDKGTIIQVAKLTNGDVNQYDLVAGSYPTAMSLFGQVNASGESAKYGFKYQTSGGSQSGETIQWALPHQYLAFDECMNDKEIKGMVLDSTCKGVMKAYCCSEFVMAETLPSPQIQFDPWSETKGFTGYSKEALDKIRQVAETEVGGFDVINASNTDSMYTAGKILDKGAFMLFVVARVLKDAGLTKTFLEKMKTAFERFISNRQQSPLAYETNWKGIVSTAGLKDGNFYCDFGNCFYNDHHFHYGYHIHAAALVCLVDREFGDGSFYDKCKDWIETLIRDVANPSTLDKYFPVFRSFDFYNGHSFANGLFAHGDGKDEESSSEDYHCYYGIKLWGMVTGNDQLEKIGSLILAIEKRAMNLYMLYTSDNTTVPDNFKANKVSGILFENKIDHATYFGMNKEYIHGIHMLPTTPISSYIRSSRFIMEEWNDMKLGDLVQTIDDGWKGILMLNLADADPQTSWKFFSSDQFQERWLDNGMSRTWSLALCAGVGGCP
;
A
#
# COMPACT_ATOMS: atom_id res chain seq x y z
N MET A 1 37.66 -25.76 63.91
CA MET A 1 38.19 -25.49 62.56
C MET A 1 37.62 -26.40 61.46
N GLY A 2 37.30 -27.68 61.71
CA GLY A 2 36.75 -28.58 60.66
C GLY A 2 35.36 -28.19 60.11
N VAL A 3 34.46 -27.66 60.95
CA VAL A 3 33.07 -27.32 60.55
C VAL A 3 33.01 -26.09 59.62
N LEU A 4 33.91 -25.13 59.78
CA LEU A 4 34.04 -23.96 58.90
C LEU A 4 34.62 -24.34 57.52
N SER A 5 35.52 -25.33 57.45
CA SER A 5 36.01 -25.85 56.16
C SER A 5 34.93 -26.60 55.38
N HIS A 6 34.04 -27.32 56.09
CA HIS A 6 32.96 -28.07 55.48
C HIS A 6 31.82 -27.15 54.96
N LEU A 7 31.54 -26.05 55.66
CA LEU A 7 30.60 -25.03 55.20
C LEU A 7 31.16 -24.20 54.03
N LYS A 8 32.47 -23.91 54.01
CA LYS A 8 33.13 -23.24 52.89
C LYS A 8 33.10 -24.10 51.62
N GLY A 9 33.43 -25.39 51.72
CA GLY A 9 33.33 -26.32 50.59
C GLY A 9 31.90 -26.53 50.07
N LYS A 10 30.88 -26.48 50.95
CA LYS A 10 29.48 -26.53 50.53
C LYS A 10 29.00 -25.25 49.83
N LEU A 11 29.55 -24.10 50.19
CA LEU A 11 29.24 -22.82 49.54
C LEU A 11 29.95 -22.69 48.19
N GLU A 12 31.22 -23.12 48.12
CA GLU A 12 32.02 -23.16 46.88
C GLU A 12 31.39 -24.10 45.85
N ASN A 13 30.94 -25.30 46.26
CA ASN A 13 30.23 -26.23 45.37
C ASN A 13 28.87 -25.69 44.89
N LYS A 14 28.15 -24.90 45.72
CA LYS A 14 26.89 -24.25 45.32
C LYS A 14 27.13 -23.08 44.37
N LEU A 15 28.25 -22.39 44.50
CA LEU A 15 28.66 -21.30 43.63
C LEU A 15 29.13 -21.82 42.26
N GLU A 16 29.92 -22.91 42.26
CA GLU A 16 30.32 -23.60 41.02
C GLU A 16 29.12 -24.21 40.28
N SER A 17 28.17 -24.82 40.99
CA SER A 17 26.91 -25.31 40.39
C SER A 17 26.08 -24.20 39.74
N LYS A 18 26.01 -23.00 40.35
CA LYS A 18 25.31 -21.85 39.78
C LYS A 18 26.07 -21.21 38.61
N LEU A 19 27.40 -21.20 38.66
CA LEU A 19 28.25 -20.75 37.55
C LEU A 19 28.18 -21.70 36.37
N GLU A 20 28.01 -23.01 36.61
CA GLU A 20 27.81 -24.00 35.56
C GLU A 20 26.39 -23.92 34.96
N GLU A 21 25.34 -23.65 35.75
CA GLU A 21 24.00 -23.32 35.22
C GLU A 21 24.00 -22.04 34.37
N LEU A 22 24.76 -21.02 34.76
CA LEU A 22 24.95 -19.78 33.97
C LEU A 22 25.80 -19.99 32.71
N ARG A 23 26.74 -20.95 32.72
CA ARG A 23 27.51 -21.36 31.54
C ARG A 23 26.66 -22.22 30.59
N ILE A 24 25.75 -23.03 31.13
CA ILE A 24 24.77 -23.80 30.34
C ILE A 24 23.75 -22.83 29.70
N SER A 25 23.34 -21.74 30.39
CA SER A 25 22.47 -20.72 29.77
C SER A 25 23.18 -19.93 28.66
N HIS A 26 24.46 -19.58 28.82
CA HIS A 26 25.25 -18.94 27.76
C HIS A 26 25.57 -19.86 26.57
N ASN A 27 25.75 -21.17 26.81
CA ASN A 27 25.87 -22.15 25.73
C ASN A 27 24.54 -22.43 25.03
N SER A 28 23.38 -22.31 25.70
CA SER A 28 22.07 -22.36 25.03
C SER A 28 21.77 -21.10 24.21
N GLU A 29 22.28 -19.93 24.61
CA GLU A 29 22.23 -18.70 23.78
C GLU A 29 23.13 -18.82 22.54
N GLN A 30 24.32 -19.43 22.64
CA GLN A 30 25.18 -19.70 21.49
C GLN A 30 24.65 -20.83 20.59
N GLN A 31 23.98 -21.84 21.14
CA GLN A 31 23.29 -22.86 20.33
C GLN A 31 22.00 -22.32 19.69
N GLN A 32 21.29 -21.37 20.31
CA GLN A 32 20.19 -20.64 19.67
C GLN A 32 20.70 -19.70 18.56
N GLN A 33 21.87 -19.06 18.73
CA GLN A 33 22.52 -18.29 17.66
C GLN A 33 23.00 -19.19 16.50
N HIS A 34 23.46 -20.42 16.77
CA HIS A 34 23.82 -21.39 15.72
C HIS A 34 22.62 -22.06 15.04
N GLN A 35 21.47 -22.21 15.72
CA GLN A 35 20.23 -22.67 15.08
C GLN A 35 19.52 -21.55 14.30
N GLN A 36 19.63 -20.28 14.73
CA GLN A 36 19.16 -19.13 13.95
C GLN A 36 20.04 -18.85 12.71
N GLN A 37 21.32 -19.25 12.72
CA GLN A 37 22.20 -19.16 11.55
C GLN A 37 22.00 -20.30 10.53
N GLN A 38 21.25 -21.36 10.84
CA GLN A 38 20.98 -22.47 9.91
C GLN A 38 19.57 -22.45 9.30
N GLN A 39 18.77 -21.40 9.54
CA GLN A 39 17.45 -21.20 8.92
C GLN A 39 17.33 -19.89 8.11
N GLN A 40 18.46 -19.32 7.68
CA GLN A 40 18.46 -18.31 6.62
C GLN A 40 18.83 -18.96 5.29
N PRO A 41 18.13 -18.59 4.21
CA PRO A 41 18.88 -17.98 3.13
C PRO A 41 18.27 -16.65 2.70
N VAL A 42 19.12 -15.85 2.03
CA VAL A 42 18.82 -14.71 1.14
C VAL A 42 19.10 -13.28 1.64
N ASN A 43 19.37 -13.01 2.93
CA ASN A 43 19.63 -11.61 3.38
C ASN A 43 21.10 -11.20 3.60
N GLN A 44 22.11 -11.99 3.22
CA GLN A 44 23.51 -11.68 3.54
C GLN A 44 24.48 -11.45 2.36
N ASN A 45 24.04 -11.54 1.10
CA ASN A 45 24.94 -11.21 -0.03
C ASN A 45 25.01 -9.70 -0.37
N TYR A 46 24.33 -8.84 0.40
CA TYR A 46 24.33 -7.39 0.15
C TYR A 46 25.37 -6.58 0.96
N GLN A 47 26.15 -7.19 1.88
CA GLN A 47 26.96 -6.39 2.84
C GLN A 47 28.46 -6.70 2.96
N GLN A 48 29.06 -7.56 2.12
CA GLN A 48 30.51 -7.82 2.20
C GLN A 48 31.28 -7.39 0.94
N SER A 49 31.28 -6.09 0.68
CA SER A 49 32.49 -5.36 0.28
C SER A 49 32.25 -3.90 0.63
N TYR A 50 33.31 -3.14 0.88
CA TYR A 50 33.30 -1.72 1.29
C TYR A 50 33.10 -1.48 2.80
N ASN A 51 34.20 -1.51 3.56
CA ASN A 51 34.79 -0.27 4.08
C ASN A 51 35.99 -0.53 5.00
N GLU A 52 37.15 0.02 4.64
CA GLU A 52 38.12 0.55 5.60
C GLU A 52 38.75 1.82 5.01
N THR A 53 38.37 2.99 5.52
CA THR A 53 39.37 3.98 5.99
C THR A 53 38.74 5.08 6.83
N GLN A 54 39.39 5.31 7.98
CA GLN A 54 39.13 6.29 9.02
C GLN A 54 39.20 7.74 8.51
N TYR A 55 38.38 8.65 9.06
CA TYR A 55 38.85 10.01 9.36
C TYR A 55 38.21 10.58 10.63
N ALA A 56 39.08 11.23 11.40
CA ALA A 56 38.88 11.69 12.76
C ALA A 56 38.11 13.02 12.88
N SER A 57 37.49 13.18 14.04
CA SER A 57 36.79 14.36 14.54
C SER A 57 37.60 15.66 14.46
N SER A 58 36.93 16.77 14.09
CA SER A 58 37.33 18.09 14.58
C SER A 58 36.11 18.82 15.15
N LYS A 59 36.26 19.23 16.42
CA LYS A 59 35.30 20.02 17.19
C LYS A 59 35.30 21.45 16.66
N TYR A 60 34.12 22.05 16.52
CA TYR A 60 33.96 23.49 16.38
C TYR A 60 33.00 24.02 17.44
N ASP A 61 33.59 24.70 18.43
CA ASP A 61 32.92 25.50 19.46
C ASP A 61 32.50 26.86 18.88
N ARG A 62 31.20 27.17 18.90
CA ARG A 62 30.71 28.55 18.94
C ARG A 62 29.46 28.66 19.82
N PRO A 63 29.41 29.63 20.75
CA PRO A 63 28.22 29.85 21.58
C PRO A 63 27.06 30.42 20.74
N PRO A 64 25.81 30.11 21.09
CA PRO A 64 24.63 30.54 20.33
C PRO A 64 24.45 32.06 20.40
N ALA A 65 24.19 32.68 19.25
CA ALA A 65 23.75 34.06 19.17
C ALA A 65 22.31 34.16 19.68
N SER A 66 22.03 35.20 20.47
CA SER A 66 20.70 35.51 21.01
C SER A 66 19.66 35.73 19.91
N ALA A 67 18.47 35.16 20.09
CA ALA A 67 17.34 35.30 19.18
C ALA A 67 16.91 36.78 19.03
N PRO A 68 16.64 37.27 17.80
CA PRO A 68 16.05 38.59 17.61
C PRO A 68 14.59 38.61 18.07
N GLU A 69 14.20 39.67 18.80
CA GLU A 69 12.81 39.93 19.18
C GLU A 69 11.94 40.17 17.94
N ILE A 70 10.91 39.34 17.77
CA ILE A 70 9.92 39.47 16.70
C ILE A 70 8.77 40.36 17.21
N PRO A 71 8.46 41.49 16.57
CA PRO A 71 7.35 42.35 16.98
C PRO A 71 6.00 41.68 16.71
N SER A 72 5.08 41.78 17.65
CA SER A 72 3.70 41.30 17.53
C SER A 72 3.01 41.92 16.32
N ARG A 73 2.58 41.09 15.36
CA ARG A 73 1.73 41.52 14.24
C ARG A 73 0.39 40.81 14.29
N ASP A 74 -0.66 41.62 14.35
CA ASP A 74 -2.06 41.23 14.31
C ASP A 74 -2.39 40.52 13.00
N TYR A 75 -2.82 39.26 13.10
CA TYR A 75 -3.38 38.52 11.99
C TYR A 75 -4.82 38.99 11.74
N VAL A 76 -5.01 39.81 10.70
CA VAL A 76 -6.33 40.01 10.10
C VAL A 76 -6.73 38.68 9.45
N LYS A 77 -7.72 38.01 10.06
CA LYS A 77 -8.39 36.81 9.52
C LYS A 77 -8.86 37.09 8.10
N SER A 78 -8.28 36.42 7.10
CA SER A 78 -8.93 36.27 5.81
C SER A 78 -10.16 35.38 6.02
N SER A 79 -11.33 35.98 5.83
CA SER A 79 -12.60 35.29 5.91
C SER A 79 -12.68 34.22 4.82
N ASN A 80 -12.73 32.95 5.23
CA ASN A 80 -13.30 31.88 4.42
C ASN A 80 -14.74 32.28 4.05
N LYS A 81 -14.95 32.75 2.81
CA LYS A 81 -16.28 32.80 2.23
C LYS A 81 -16.73 31.35 2.02
N ARG A 82 -17.45 30.82 3.01
CA ARG A 82 -18.35 29.68 2.84
C ARG A 82 -19.32 30.04 1.71
N PHE A 83 -19.16 29.39 0.56
CA PHE A 83 -20.25 29.27 -0.38
C PHE A 83 -21.26 28.31 0.26
N ASN A 84 -22.37 28.85 0.76
CA ASN A 84 -23.58 28.06 0.96
C ASN A 84 -24.06 27.64 -0.44
N LEU A 85 -23.64 26.46 -0.88
CA LEU A 85 -24.34 25.75 -1.96
C LEU A 85 -25.64 25.25 -1.34
N GLY A 86 -26.74 25.90 -1.68
CA GLY A 86 -28.07 25.35 -1.45
C GLY A 86 -28.16 23.97 -2.10
N SER A 87 -28.93 23.08 -1.49
CA SER A 87 -29.20 21.72 -1.94
C SER A 87 -29.68 21.67 -3.40
N THR A 88 -28.75 21.58 -4.33
CA THR A 88 -29.01 21.03 -5.65
C THR A 88 -28.91 19.52 -5.48
N ASN A 89 -29.99 18.80 -5.76
CA ASN A 89 -29.96 17.33 -5.85
C ASN A 89 -28.98 16.96 -6.96
N GLU A 90 -27.70 16.76 -6.63
CA GLU A 90 -26.72 16.25 -7.57
C GLU A 90 -27.14 14.84 -7.98
N VAL A 91 -27.27 14.63 -9.28
CA VAL A 91 -27.58 13.32 -9.85
C VAL A 91 -26.26 12.57 -9.99
N PHE A 92 -26.15 11.42 -9.33
CA PHE A 92 -25.01 10.51 -9.41
C PHE A 92 -25.25 9.40 -10.43
N THR A 93 -24.18 8.88 -11.03
CA THR A 93 -24.23 7.70 -11.91
C THR A 93 -24.62 6.44 -11.14
N ASP A 94 -24.91 5.37 -11.87
CA ASP A 94 -24.89 4.03 -11.31
C ASP A 94 -23.51 3.71 -10.69
N ASP A 95 -23.49 2.69 -9.83
CA ASP A 95 -22.30 2.24 -9.14
C ASP A 95 -21.23 1.76 -10.14
N LEU A 96 -20.07 2.44 -10.11
CA LEU A 96 -18.90 2.17 -10.93
C LEU A 96 -18.38 0.74 -10.79
N PHE A 97 -18.66 0.07 -9.67
CA PHE A 97 -18.14 -1.27 -9.34
C PHE A 97 -19.18 -2.39 -9.54
N SER A 98 -20.38 -2.06 -10.03
CA SER A 98 -21.46 -3.02 -10.26
C SER A 98 -21.22 -3.96 -11.45
N SER A 99 -20.39 -3.55 -12.42
CA SER A 99 -20.18 -4.27 -13.68
C SER A 99 -18.69 -4.51 -13.92
N PRO A 100 -18.30 -5.70 -14.42
CA PRO A 100 -16.92 -5.98 -14.79
C PRO A 100 -16.57 -5.31 -16.12
N ILE A 101 -15.27 -5.10 -16.35
CA ILE A 101 -14.75 -4.62 -17.65
C ILE A 101 -15.09 -5.62 -18.75
N SER A 102 -14.91 -6.92 -18.47
CA SER A 102 -15.27 -8.02 -19.36
C SER A 102 -15.50 -9.29 -18.55
N ASN A 103 -16.38 -10.16 -19.04
CA ASN A 103 -16.62 -11.50 -18.51
C ASN A 103 -15.97 -12.59 -19.38
N GLN A 104 -15.18 -12.21 -20.39
CA GLN A 104 -14.51 -13.16 -21.25
C GLN A 104 -13.26 -13.73 -20.57
N PRO A 105 -12.84 -14.97 -20.92
CA PRO A 105 -11.53 -15.46 -20.49
C PRO A 105 -10.41 -14.52 -20.93
N PRO A 106 -9.22 -14.59 -20.30
CA PRO A 106 -8.03 -13.96 -20.83
C PRO A 106 -7.83 -14.30 -22.31
N VAL A 107 -7.25 -13.37 -23.07
CA VAL A 107 -7.00 -13.55 -24.51
C VAL A 107 -6.26 -14.86 -24.79
N SER A 108 -6.65 -15.56 -25.85
CA SER A 108 -6.17 -16.92 -26.15
C SER A 108 -4.68 -16.99 -26.52
N GLN A 109 -4.09 -15.85 -26.90
CA GLN A 109 -2.65 -15.67 -27.11
C GLN A 109 -1.84 -15.84 -25.80
N ILE A 110 -2.46 -15.59 -24.65
CA ILE A 110 -1.86 -15.82 -23.34
C ILE A 110 -2.23 -17.25 -22.89
N PRO A 111 -1.29 -18.21 -22.92
CA PRO A 111 -1.57 -19.58 -22.51
C PRO A 111 -1.83 -19.66 -21.00
N GLN A 112 -2.61 -20.67 -20.61
CA GLN A 112 -2.86 -20.96 -19.21
C GLN A 112 -1.74 -21.82 -18.61
N THR A 113 -1.45 -21.60 -17.34
CA THR A 113 -0.57 -22.46 -16.53
C THR A 113 -1.22 -22.71 -15.17
N ALA A 114 -1.08 -23.92 -14.64
CA ALA A 114 -1.38 -24.25 -13.24
C ALA A 114 -0.11 -24.40 -12.39
N THR A 115 1.05 -24.12 -13.00
CA THR A 115 2.34 -24.16 -12.32
C THR A 115 2.67 -22.75 -11.86
N HIS A 116 2.90 -22.60 -10.57
CA HIS A 116 3.39 -21.39 -9.94
C HIS A 116 4.37 -21.75 -8.81
N PRO A 117 5.48 -21.02 -8.61
CA PRO A 117 6.46 -21.31 -7.56
C PRO A 117 5.86 -21.29 -6.15
N VAL A 118 4.95 -20.35 -5.91
CA VAL A 118 4.18 -20.24 -4.65
C VAL A 118 2.87 -21.01 -4.80
N LYS A 119 2.73 -22.11 -4.06
CA LYS A 119 1.50 -22.90 -4.02
C LYS A 119 0.47 -22.21 -3.14
N LEU A 120 -0.81 -22.40 -3.47
CA LEU A 120 -1.88 -22.08 -2.52
C LEU A 120 -1.69 -22.88 -1.23
N PRO A 121 -1.91 -22.29 -0.04
CA PRO A 121 -1.80 -23.02 1.22
C PRO A 121 -2.65 -24.30 1.19
N GLU A 122 -2.15 -25.41 1.74
CA GLU A 122 -2.91 -26.68 1.81
C GLU A 122 -4.28 -26.50 2.50
N ARG A 123 -4.40 -25.45 3.31
CA ARG A 123 -5.55 -25.11 4.14
C ARG A 123 -6.38 -23.94 3.60
N TYR A 124 -6.06 -23.49 2.37
CA TYR A 124 -6.91 -22.63 1.55
C TYR A 124 -8.00 -23.51 0.94
N LYS A 125 -9.23 -23.39 1.49
CA LYS A 125 -10.55 -23.96 1.06
C LYS A 125 -11.38 -24.32 2.30
N SER A 126 -12.13 -23.37 2.84
CA SER A 126 -13.11 -23.63 3.91
C SER A 126 -14.50 -23.98 3.37
N SER A 127 -14.85 -23.53 2.15
CA SER A 127 -16.16 -23.74 1.53
C SER A 127 -16.09 -24.20 0.07
N SER A 128 -17.18 -24.79 -0.44
CA SER A 128 -17.32 -25.13 -1.88
C SER A 128 -17.38 -23.89 -2.79
N SER A 129 -17.72 -22.72 -2.23
CA SER A 129 -17.77 -21.44 -2.94
C SER A 129 -16.40 -20.79 -3.19
N ASP A 130 -15.36 -21.19 -2.45
CA ASP A 130 -13.99 -20.66 -2.58
C ASP A 130 -13.17 -21.39 -3.66
N ILE A 131 -13.67 -22.52 -4.18
CA ILE A 131 -12.88 -23.46 -4.98
C ILE A 131 -12.48 -22.93 -6.37
N ASP A 132 -13.07 -21.83 -6.85
CA ASP A 132 -12.80 -21.29 -8.20
C ASP A 132 -12.82 -19.76 -8.30
N ARG A 133 -12.78 -19.04 -7.17
CA ARG A 133 -12.76 -17.56 -7.17
C ARG A 133 -11.33 -17.02 -7.34
N PRO A 134 -11.16 -15.87 -8.02
CA PRO A 134 -9.88 -15.17 -8.03
C PRO A 134 -9.41 -14.76 -6.63
N ILE A 135 -8.11 -14.89 -6.39
CA ILE A 135 -7.49 -14.73 -5.08
C ILE A 135 -6.60 -13.49 -5.10
N GLN A 136 -6.67 -12.72 -4.02
CA GLN A 136 -5.84 -11.53 -3.86
C GLN A 136 -4.39 -11.91 -3.57
N THR A 137 -3.46 -11.18 -4.19
CA THR A 137 -2.00 -11.37 -4.08
C THR A 137 -1.33 -10.18 -3.39
N ASN A 138 -1.79 -8.96 -3.71
CA ASN A 138 -1.27 -7.69 -3.21
C ASN A 138 -2.30 -7.09 -2.24
N ASN A 139 -2.45 -7.72 -1.08
CA ASN A 139 -3.50 -7.39 -0.12
C ASN A 139 -3.05 -7.55 1.34
N PHE A 140 -3.72 -6.86 2.27
CA PHE A 140 -3.32 -6.75 3.68
C PHE A 140 -3.19 -8.12 4.38
N TYR A 141 -4.04 -9.09 4.03
CA TYR A 141 -3.99 -10.45 4.59
C TYR A 141 -2.99 -11.38 3.88
N GLY A 142 -2.14 -10.86 2.99
CA GLY A 142 -1.22 -11.66 2.18
C GLY A 142 -0.35 -12.62 2.99
N ASN A 143 0.12 -12.21 4.18
CA ASN A 143 0.91 -13.05 5.08
C ASN A 143 0.18 -14.31 5.57
N PHE A 144 -1.15 -14.38 5.53
CA PHE A 144 -1.90 -15.60 5.81
C PHE A 144 -1.96 -16.57 4.63
N LEU A 145 -1.52 -16.17 3.44
CA LEU A 145 -1.60 -16.97 2.21
C LEU A 145 -0.25 -17.54 1.75
N VAL A 146 0.82 -17.21 2.45
CA VAL A 146 2.19 -17.58 2.06
C VAL A 146 2.99 -18.07 3.28
N ASP A 147 4.05 -18.82 2.99
CA ASP A 147 5.00 -19.35 3.97
C ASP A 147 4.35 -19.98 5.21
N GLU A 148 4.84 -19.65 6.41
CA GLU A 148 4.43 -20.28 7.68
C GLU A 148 3.12 -19.71 8.26
N GLN A 149 2.51 -18.72 7.61
CA GLN A 149 1.25 -18.07 8.03
C GLN A 149 1.27 -17.49 9.46
N ASN A 150 2.45 -17.13 9.97
CA ASN A 150 2.68 -16.68 11.35
C ASN A 150 3.19 -15.23 11.47
N LEU A 151 3.36 -14.52 10.35
CA LEU A 151 3.72 -13.11 10.35
C LEU A 151 2.49 -12.21 10.57
N PRO A 152 2.67 -10.99 11.11
CA PRO A 152 1.58 -10.04 11.31
C PRO A 152 0.87 -9.65 10.01
N VAL A 153 -0.42 -9.37 10.13
CA VAL A 153 -1.27 -8.73 9.14
C VAL A 153 -1.83 -7.45 9.75
N TRP A 154 -1.80 -6.34 9.02
CA TRP A 154 -2.25 -5.04 9.51
C TRP A 154 -3.67 -4.74 9.03
N THR A 155 -4.60 -4.77 9.98
CA THR A 155 -5.97 -4.27 9.74
C THR A 155 -6.07 -2.76 9.96
N HIS A 156 -5.14 -2.20 10.75
CA HIS A 156 -5.15 -0.84 11.27
C HIS A 156 -6.45 -0.50 12.06
N PRO A 157 -6.34 -0.10 13.34
CA PRO A 157 -5.10 0.18 14.07
C PRO A 157 -4.42 -1.08 14.64
N TYR A 158 -5.05 -2.25 14.49
CA TYR A 158 -4.52 -3.51 15.02
C TYR A 158 -3.65 -4.25 14.00
N SER A 159 -2.67 -4.98 14.53
CA SER A 159 -2.03 -6.09 13.81
C SER A 159 -2.43 -7.43 14.43
N VAL A 160 -2.62 -8.44 13.60
CA VAL A 160 -3.08 -9.77 13.99
C VAL A 160 -2.28 -10.86 13.31
N TRP A 161 -2.09 -12.00 13.98
CA TRP A 161 -1.41 -13.16 13.39
C TRP A 161 -1.83 -14.47 14.05
N GLN A 162 -1.52 -15.58 13.37
CA GLN A 162 -1.61 -16.89 13.99
C GLN A 162 -0.46 -17.06 14.99
N SER A 163 -0.78 -17.05 16.28
CA SER A 163 0.21 -17.38 17.30
C SER A 163 0.48 -18.88 17.30
N LYS A 164 1.73 -19.23 17.04
CA LYS A 164 2.28 -20.59 17.22
C LYS A 164 3.04 -20.75 18.55
N ASP A 165 2.91 -19.79 19.47
CA ASP A 165 3.56 -19.86 20.78
C ASP A 165 3.06 -21.06 21.61
N ASP A 166 3.99 -21.77 22.27
CA ASP A 166 3.69 -22.99 23.03
C ASP A 166 2.78 -22.77 24.25
N GLN A 167 2.63 -21.52 24.73
CA GLN A 167 1.76 -21.19 25.85
C GLN A 167 0.46 -20.49 25.40
N PHE A 168 0.47 -19.85 24.22
CA PHE A 168 -0.65 -19.02 23.75
C PHE A 168 -0.91 -19.25 22.26
N LYS A 169 -1.66 -20.31 21.92
CA LYS A 169 -2.05 -20.62 20.53
C LYS A 169 -3.42 -20.03 20.20
N GLY A 170 -3.53 -19.38 19.06
CA GLY A 170 -4.77 -18.73 18.62
C GLY A 170 -4.49 -17.48 17.77
N LEU A 171 -5.44 -16.54 17.78
CA LEU A 171 -5.31 -15.24 17.12
C LEU A 171 -4.61 -14.26 18.06
N ALA A 172 -3.35 -13.96 17.79
CA ALA A 172 -2.63 -12.91 18.50
C ALA A 172 -2.99 -11.53 17.95
N ILE A 173 -3.00 -10.55 18.85
CA ILE A 173 -3.45 -9.17 18.61
C ILE A 173 -2.44 -8.23 19.24
N SER A 174 -2.07 -7.20 18.49
CA SER A 174 -1.26 -6.09 18.98
C SER A 174 -1.81 -4.74 18.49
N HIS A 175 -1.42 -3.70 19.21
CA HIS A 175 -1.52 -2.32 18.77
C HIS A 175 -0.31 -1.56 19.32
N THR A 176 0.41 -0.88 18.44
CA THR A 176 1.56 -0.04 18.79
C THR A 176 1.17 1.43 18.81
N SER A 177 1.47 2.14 19.89
CA SER A 177 1.27 3.60 19.98
C SER A 177 2.44 4.39 19.39
N ASN A 178 2.24 5.68 19.13
CA ASN A 178 3.29 6.56 18.63
C ASN A 178 4.53 6.59 19.54
N ALA A 179 4.35 6.49 20.86
CA ALA A 179 5.45 6.46 21.83
C ALA A 179 6.32 5.19 21.76
N GLN A 180 5.85 4.14 21.09
CA GLN A 180 6.56 2.87 20.94
C GLN A 180 7.29 2.77 19.59
N LYS A 181 7.16 3.75 18.69
CA LYS A 181 7.88 3.77 17.42
C LYS A 181 9.39 3.76 17.65
N VAL A 182 10.09 3.00 16.83
CA VAL A 182 11.55 2.92 16.84
C VAL A 182 12.06 3.66 15.61
N PHE A 183 13.00 4.57 15.82
CA PHE A 183 13.61 5.40 14.77
C PHE A 183 15.05 4.96 14.53
N GLY A 184 15.52 5.07 13.29
CA GLY A 184 16.89 4.73 12.91
C GLY A 184 17.31 5.39 11.60
N ASP A 185 18.54 5.18 11.13
CA ASP A 185 19.60 4.38 11.75
C ASP A 185 20.21 5.03 13.00
N ASP A 186 20.33 6.35 13.02
CA ASP A 186 20.58 7.15 14.24
C ASP A 186 19.27 7.77 14.75
N PRO A 187 18.75 7.34 15.92
CA PRO A 187 17.54 7.91 16.51
C PRO A 187 17.62 9.40 16.87
N ALA A 188 18.84 9.95 16.99
CA ALA A 188 19.06 11.37 17.29
C ALA A 188 19.11 12.27 16.05
N SER A 189 19.15 11.68 14.85
CA SER A 189 19.15 12.42 13.60
C SER A 189 17.80 13.10 13.34
N ASN A 190 17.82 14.21 12.63
CA ASN A 190 16.63 14.91 12.16
C ASN A 190 16.90 15.51 10.77
N PRO A 191 16.39 14.89 9.68
CA PRO A 191 15.50 13.73 9.70
C PRO A 191 16.20 12.41 10.05
N VAL A 192 15.44 11.46 10.59
CA VAL A 192 15.81 10.03 10.72
C VAL A 192 15.61 9.32 9.38
N LYS A 193 16.38 8.26 9.13
CA LYS A 193 16.30 7.47 7.88
C LYS A 193 15.03 6.62 7.81
N TYR A 194 14.62 5.99 8.90
CA TYR A 194 13.46 5.12 8.94
C TYR A 194 12.80 5.14 10.31
N PHE A 195 11.55 4.69 10.34
CA PHE A 195 10.91 4.29 11.58
C PHE A 195 10.02 3.07 11.35
N PHE A 196 9.88 2.23 12.38
CA PHE A 196 9.00 1.08 12.37
C PHE A 196 8.29 0.92 13.71
N ASN A 197 7.28 0.06 13.72
CA ASN A 197 6.51 -0.27 14.90
C ASN A 197 6.95 -1.65 15.40
N PRO A 198 7.32 -1.82 16.69
CA PRO A 198 7.72 -3.12 17.22
C PRO A 198 6.68 -4.21 16.95
N VAL A 199 7.14 -5.31 16.36
CA VAL A 199 6.34 -6.48 16.04
C VAL A 199 6.39 -7.52 17.16
N ALA A 200 5.56 -8.57 17.06
CA ALA A 200 5.52 -9.71 17.98
C ALA A 200 5.13 -9.40 19.44
N ILE A 201 4.65 -8.19 19.75
CA ILE A 201 4.02 -7.88 21.05
C ILE A 201 2.66 -8.58 21.14
N CYS A 202 2.62 -9.80 21.70
CA CYS A 202 1.37 -10.52 21.95
C CYS A 202 0.58 -9.90 23.12
N SER A 203 -0.10 -8.78 22.86
CA SER A 203 -0.89 -8.06 23.88
C SER A 203 -2.06 -8.91 24.36
N ILE A 204 -2.83 -9.46 23.41
CA ILE A 204 -3.92 -10.40 23.65
C ILE A 204 -3.80 -11.55 22.66
N VAL A 205 -4.11 -12.77 23.09
CA VAL A 205 -4.28 -13.94 22.24
C VAL A 205 -5.65 -14.54 22.50
N LEU A 206 -6.53 -14.54 21.50
CA LEU A 206 -7.83 -15.22 21.57
C LEU A 206 -7.67 -16.66 21.09
N GLY A 207 -7.98 -17.63 21.95
CA GLY A 207 -7.74 -19.05 21.70
C GLY A 207 -8.62 -19.97 22.54
N ALA A 208 -8.19 -21.21 22.69
CA ALA A 208 -8.87 -22.20 23.53
C ALA A 208 -7.83 -23.02 24.32
N LEU A 209 -8.19 -23.49 25.52
CA LEU A 209 -7.27 -24.27 26.35
C LEU A 209 -6.80 -25.55 25.66
N GLU A 210 -7.64 -26.12 24.81
CA GLU A 210 -7.41 -27.42 24.18
C GLU A 210 -6.35 -27.36 23.09
N PHE A 211 -6.09 -26.19 22.49
CA PHE A 211 -5.01 -26.01 21.52
C PHE A 211 -3.62 -26.27 22.11
N GLN A 212 -3.48 -26.25 23.44
CA GLN A 212 -2.21 -26.52 24.10
C GLN A 212 -1.83 -28.00 24.06
N ASN A 213 -2.82 -28.89 24.16
CA ASN A 213 -2.60 -30.33 24.32
C ASN A 213 -3.17 -31.17 23.17
N GLU A 214 -4.00 -30.58 22.30
CA GLU A 214 -4.64 -31.25 21.18
C GLU A 214 -4.17 -30.65 19.84
N SER A 215 -4.13 -31.49 18.80
CA SER A 215 -3.81 -31.04 17.45
C SER A 215 -4.99 -30.34 16.81
N TYR A 216 -4.70 -29.24 16.12
CA TYR A 216 -5.69 -28.44 15.39
C TYR A 216 -5.16 -28.03 14.02
N THR A 217 -6.07 -27.60 13.17
CA THR A 217 -5.82 -27.06 11.83
C THR A 217 -6.26 -25.60 11.80
N PHE A 218 -5.38 -24.73 11.31
CA PHE A 218 -5.67 -23.33 10.98
C PHE A 218 -5.96 -23.19 9.49
N LYS A 219 -7.13 -22.69 9.11
CA LYS A 219 -7.56 -22.48 7.73
C LYS A 219 -7.85 -21.01 7.50
N VAL A 220 -7.65 -20.61 6.24
CA VAL A 220 -7.90 -19.26 5.74
C VAL A 220 -8.86 -19.39 4.56
N GLY A 221 -9.91 -18.58 4.53
CA GLY A 221 -10.98 -18.66 3.53
C GLY A 221 -11.85 -17.42 3.55
N GLU A 222 -12.99 -17.44 2.83
CA GLU A 222 -13.86 -16.27 2.71
C GLU A 222 -13.06 -15.03 2.27
N LEU A 223 -12.18 -15.24 1.28
CA LEU A 223 -11.25 -14.22 0.80
C LEU A 223 -11.99 -13.26 -0.12
N GLU A 224 -12.25 -12.06 0.39
CA GLU A 224 -12.77 -10.92 -0.37
C GLU A 224 -11.71 -9.82 -0.38
N ARG A 225 -11.83 -8.80 -1.25
CA ARG A 225 -10.81 -7.72 -1.32
C ARG A 225 -10.52 -7.08 0.04
N PHE A 226 -11.54 -6.90 0.88
CA PHE A 226 -11.45 -6.11 2.10
C PHE A 226 -11.63 -6.92 3.39
N SER A 227 -11.78 -8.24 3.28
CA SER A 227 -12.04 -9.11 4.42
C SER A 227 -11.49 -10.52 4.20
N CYS A 228 -11.11 -11.17 5.30
CA CYS A 228 -10.65 -12.55 5.29
C CYS A 228 -11.23 -13.30 6.49
N GLY A 229 -11.66 -14.55 6.28
CA GLY A 229 -12.08 -15.48 7.31
C GLY A 229 -10.92 -16.36 7.79
N LEU A 230 -10.81 -16.52 9.11
CA LEU A 230 -9.83 -17.35 9.79
C LEU A 230 -10.56 -18.44 10.60
N ASN A 231 -10.07 -19.67 10.57
CA ASN A 231 -10.68 -20.80 11.27
C ASN A 231 -9.64 -21.68 11.96
N TRP A 232 -9.87 -21.99 13.24
CA TRP A 232 -9.11 -22.99 13.98
C TRP A 232 -10.05 -24.15 14.33
N GLN A 233 -9.66 -25.36 13.96
CA GLN A 233 -10.49 -26.56 14.13
C GLN A 233 -9.68 -27.69 14.76
N LEU A 234 -10.17 -28.29 15.85
CA LEU A 234 -9.59 -29.51 16.42
C LEU A 234 -9.66 -30.67 15.41
N ASN A 235 -8.59 -31.45 15.33
CA ASN A 235 -8.48 -32.51 14.31
C ASN A 235 -9.26 -33.78 14.68
N ASN A 236 -9.36 -34.09 15.96
CA ASN A 236 -9.82 -35.41 16.44
C ASN A 236 -11.25 -35.40 17.00
N ARG A 237 -11.86 -34.24 17.21
CA ARG A 237 -13.20 -34.08 17.77
C ARG A 237 -13.82 -32.73 17.41
N PRO A 238 -15.14 -32.55 17.58
CA PRO A 238 -15.76 -31.24 17.40
C PRO A 238 -15.16 -30.19 18.35
N GLY A 239 -14.99 -28.98 17.81
CA GLY A 239 -14.40 -27.85 18.48
C GLY A 239 -13.72 -26.95 17.47
N SER A 240 -14.27 -25.75 17.26
CA SER A 240 -13.71 -24.80 16.32
C SER A 240 -14.05 -23.38 16.70
N MET A 241 -13.15 -22.45 16.35
CA MET A 241 -13.38 -21.02 16.46
C MET A 241 -13.07 -20.33 15.13
N THR A 242 -13.78 -19.25 14.85
CA THR A 242 -13.66 -18.44 13.63
C THR A 242 -13.43 -16.98 13.99
N SER A 243 -12.79 -16.25 13.08
CA SER A 243 -12.65 -14.79 13.15
C SER A 243 -12.73 -14.23 11.75
N HIS A 244 -13.43 -13.11 11.58
CA HIS A 244 -13.36 -12.29 10.36
C HIS A 244 -12.47 -11.09 10.65
N ILE A 245 -11.50 -10.86 9.78
CA ILE A 245 -10.60 -9.71 9.88
C ILE A 245 -10.85 -8.77 8.70
N LEU A 246 -10.96 -7.49 9.02
CA LEU A 246 -11.25 -6.42 8.06
C LEU A 246 -10.42 -5.21 8.41
N GLN A 247 -10.04 -4.43 7.40
CA GLN A 247 -9.37 -3.17 7.64
C GLN A 247 -10.30 -2.20 8.37
N GLY A 248 -9.78 -1.51 9.41
CA GLY A 248 -10.54 -0.56 10.21
C GLY A 248 -11.43 -1.16 11.30
N MET A 249 -11.44 -2.48 11.49
CA MET A 249 -12.34 -3.11 12.46
C MET A 249 -12.20 -2.54 13.89
N GLY A 250 -13.32 -2.16 14.52
CA GLY A 250 -13.34 -1.63 15.89
C GLY A 250 -13.03 -2.69 16.96
N PHE A 251 -13.64 -3.87 16.81
CA PHE A 251 -13.41 -5.05 17.65
C PHE A 251 -12.69 -6.13 16.87
N ILE A 252 -11.77 -6.84 17.54
CA ILE A 252 -11.36 -8.18 17.11
C ILE A 252 -12.33 -9.17 17.74
N THR A 253 -12.98 -9.99 16.92
CA THR A 253 -14.04 -10.90 17.36
C THR A 253 -13.72 -12.34 17.01
N VAL A 254 -13.82 -13.24 18.01
CA VAL A 254 -13.79 -14.68 17.80
C VAL A 254 -15.14 -15.29 18.15
N VAL A 255 -15.62 -16.18 17.29
CA VAL A 255 -16.86 -16.95 17.47
C VAL A 255 -16.52 -18.43 17.61
N TYR A 256 -17.02 -19.08 18.66
CA TYR A 256 -16.88 -20.53 18.85
C TYR A 256 -18.09 -21.24 18.24
N GLU A 257 -17.84 -21.96 17.15
CA GLU A 257 -18.88 -22.51 16.26
C GLU A 257 -19.53 -23.80 16.78
N ASN A 258 -18.86 -24.49 17.70
CA ASN A 258 -19.25 -25.80 18.22
C ASN A 258 -19.02 -25.88 19.73
N THR A 259 -19.66 -26.86 20.38
CA THR A 259 -19.31 -27.24 21.75
C THR A 259 -17.95 -27.94 21.77
N GLY A 260 -17.21 -27.78 22.87
CA GLY A 260 -15.98 -28.55 23.11
C GLY A 260 -14.66 -27.76 23.04
N LEU A 261 -14.70 -26.45 22.85
CA LEU A 261 -13.57 -25.58 23.16
C LEU A 261 -13.84 -24.87 24.49
N THR A 262 -12.80 -24.57 25.26
CA THR A 262 -12.86 -23.75 26.45
C THR A 262 -12.21 -22.41 26.11
N PRO A 263 -13.01 -21.34 25.90
CA PRO A 263 -12.47 -20.05 25.49
C PRO A 263 -11.37 -19.55 26.44
N ALA A 264 -10.26 -19.11 25.85
CA ALA A 264 -9.07 -18.68 26.56
C ALA A 264 -8.56 -17.37 25.96
N ILE A 265 -8.12 -16.47 26.84
CA ILE A 265 -7.49 -15.20 26.50
C ILE A 265 -6.10 -15.23 27.14
N GLY A 266 -5.07 -15.32 26.30
CA GLY A 266 -3.67 -15.30 26.69
C GLY A 266 -3.05 -13.91 26.57
N SER A 267 -1.94 -13.66 27.26
CA SER A 267 -1.11 -12.48 27.05
C SER A 267 0.35 -12.75 27.42
N LYS A 268 1.28 -12.43 26.50
CA LYS A 268 2.72 -12.45 26.82
C LYS A 268 3.15 -11.25 27.64
N VAL A 269 2.47 -10.11 27.46
CA VAL A 269 2.65 -8.94 28.32
C VAL A 269 2.19 -9.26 29.74
N GLY A 270 1.11 -10.04 29.85
CA GLY A 270 0.50 -10.49 31.09
C GLY A 270 -0.54 -9.52 31.64
N PHE A 271 -1.47 -10.05 32.43
CA PHE A 271 -2.61 -9.38 33.04
C PHE A 271 -2.26 -8.91 34.45
N GLN A 272 -2.23 -7.59 34.64
CA GLN A 272 -2.13 -6.97 35.95
C GLN A 272 -3.46 -7.04 36.70
N ASN A 273 -4.57 -6.81 36.00
CA ASN A 273 -5.92 -6.85 36.56
C ASN A 273 -6.94 -7.33 35.53
N PHE A 274 -7.97 -8.03 36.00
CA PHE A 274 -9.11 -8.47 35.20
C PHE A 274 -10.40 -8.30 36.02
N GLU A 275 -11.19 -7.29 35.67
CA GLU A 275 -12.37 -6.87 36.42
C GLU A 275 -13.65 -7.17 35.65
N SER A 276 -14.60 -7.87 36.27
CA SER A 276 -15.96 -8.01 35.74
C SER A 276 -16.76 -6.73 36.03
N CYS A 277 -17.26 -6.09 34.98
CA CYS A 277 -18.12 -4.91 35.06
C CYS A 277 -19.62 -5.29 35.05
N GLY A 278 -19.94 -6.59 35.05
CA GLY A 278 -21.29 -7.10 34.99
C GLY A 278 -21.84 -7.21 33.57
N LYS A 279 -23.15 -7.45 33.50
CA LYS A 279 -23.91 -7.70 32.29
C LYS A 279 -24.47 -6.37 31.74
N LEU A 280 -24.26 -6.10 30.46
CA LEU A 280 -24.89 -4.96 29.78
C LEU A 280 -26.40 -5.16 29.68
N GLY A 281 -27.19 -4.11 29.89
CA GLY A 281 -28.65 -4.16 29.86
C GLY A 281 -29.22 -4.07 28.44
N ASN A 282 -30.06 -5.03 28.04
CA ASN A 282 -30.84 -5.06 26.77
C ASN A 282 -30.12 -4.57 25.50
N ASN A 283 -29.05 -5.25 25.08
CA ASN A 283 -28.34 -5.05 23.80
C ASN A 283 -28.92 -5.86 22.62
N GLY A 284 -30.25 -6.04 22.55
CA GLY A 284 -30.87 -6.98 21.60
C GLY A 284 -30.88 -8.43 22.10
N ASN A 285 -30.95 -9.41 21.18
CA ASN A 285 -31.25 -10.83 21.51
C ASN A 285 -30.22 -11.53 22.40
N ASP A 286 -28.96 -11.07 22.45
CA ASP A 286 -27.92 -11.63 23.32
C ASP A 286 -27.28 -10.53 24.17
N SER A 287 -27.46 -10.60 25.49
CA SER A 287 -26.82 -9.66 26.41
C SER A 287 -25.33 -9.97 26.59
N MET A 288 -24.47 -8.96 26.45
CA MET A 288 -23.02 -9.11 26.62
C MET A 288 -22.58 -8.89 28.08
N TRP A 289 -21.64 -9.69 28.54
CA TRP A 289 -20.87 -9.49 29.77
C TRP A 289 -19.63 -8.67 29.47
N LYS A 290 -19.37 -7.66 30.29
CA LYS A 290 -18.25 -6.74 30.13
C LYS A 290 -17.17 -7.02 31.15
N PHE A 291 -15.92 -6.99 30.68
CA PHE A 291 -14.75 -7.05 31.52
C PHE A 291 -13.73 -6.00 31.10
N ILE A 292 -12.94 -5.53 32.05
CA ILE A 292 -11.81 -4.62 31.80
C ILE A 292 -10.54 -5.33 32.19
N CYS A 293 -9.65 -5.44 31.21
CA CYS A 293 -8.34 -6.05 31.32
C CYS A 293 -7.29 -4.94 31.36
N THR A 294 -6.41 -4.95 32.35
CA THR A 294 -5.21 -4.09 32.39
C THR A 294 -3.98 -4.97 32.28
N LEU A 295 -3.15 -4.73 31.27
CA LEU A 295 -1.89 -5.46 31.06
C LEU A 295 -0.77 -4.90 31.95
N PHE A 296 0.34 -5.63 32.11
CA PHE A 296 1.49 -5.16 32.92
C PHE A 296 2.21 -3.93 32.37
N ASP A 297 2.01 -3.58 31.10
CA ASP A 297 2.47 -2.32 30.50
C ASP A 297 1.52 -1.13 30.81
N GLY A 298 0.45 -1.37 31.57
CA GLY A 298 -0.57 -0.38 31.94
C GLY A 298 -1.65 -0.16 30.88
N VAL A 299 -1.56 -0.80 29.71
CA VAL A 299 -2.56 -0.66 28.64
C VAL A 299 -3.84 -1.39 29.03
N LYS A 300 -4.98 -0.71 28.82
CA LYS A 300 -6.30 -1.26 29.11
C LYS A 300 -7.01 -1.73 27.84
N TRP A 301 -7.69 -2.86 27.97
CA TRP A 301 -8.52 -3.48 26.95
C TRP A 301 -9.90 -3.76 27.53
N VAL A 302 -10.93 -3.59 26.71
CA VAL A 302 -12.27 -4.08 27.03
C VAL A 302 -12.46 -5.45 26.41
N VAL A 303 -13.09 -6.35 27.15
CA VAL A 303 -13.46 -7.69 26.72
C VAL A 303 -14.96 -7.82 26.87
N PHE A 304 -15.64 -8.29 25.82
CA PHE A 304 -17.05 -8.66 25.88
C PHE A 304 -17.24 -10.14 25.58
N SER A 305 -18.20 -10.76 26.24
CA SER A 305 -18.66 -12.11 25.88
C SER A 305 -20.17 -12.25 26.03
N ASN A 306 -20.83 -12.96 25.12
CA ASN A 306 -22.25 -13.31 25.28
C ASN A 306 -22.47 -14.45 26.30
N LYS A 307 -21.39 -14.93 26.95
CA LYS A 307 -21.42 -15.93 28.02
C LYS A 307 -20.75 -15.38 29.27
N GLU A 308 -21.25 -15.76 30.43
CA GLU A 308 -20.62 -15.46 31.71
C GLU A 308 -19.41 -16.40 31.95
N GLY A 309 -18.57 -16.06 32.91
CA GLY A 309 -17.65 -17.03 33.51
C GLY A 309 -16.21 -16.98 33.01
N LEU A 310 -15.81 -15.90 32.33
CA LEU A 310 -14.39 -15.60 32.16
C LEU A 310 -13.76 -15.29 33.52
N THR A 311 -12.68 -15.97 33.85
CA THR A 311 -11.94 -15.78 35.12
C THR A 311 -10.45 -15.81 34.86
N MET A 312 -9.71 -14.96 35.58
CA MET A 312 -8.25 -14.96 35.53
C MET A 312 -7.73 -16.20 36.27
N ARG A 313 -7.02 -17.07 35.55
CA ARG A 313 -6.42 -18.30 36.10
C ARG A 313 -5.04 -18.06 36.66
N ASN A 314 -4.26 -17.23 35.96
CA ASN A 314 -2.94 -16.78 36.34
C ASN A 314 -2.64 -15.45 35.62
N PRO A 315 -1.50 -14.78 35.92
CA PRO A 315 -1.14 -13.50 35.31
C PRO A 315 -0.92 -13.51 33.79
N ASN A 316 -1.11 -14.62 33.08
CA ASN A 316 -0.99 -14.69 31.62
C ASN A 316 -2.18 -15.36 30.94
N LEU A 317 -3.17 -15.82 31.72
CA LEU A 317 -4.30 -16.61 31.20
C LEU A 317 -5.60 -16.25 31.90
N ILE A 318 -6.58 -15.86 31.10
CA ILE A 318 -8.00 -15.82 31.46
C ILE A 318 -8.68 -16.96 30.71
N SER A 319 -9.58 -17.70 31.35
CA SER A 319 -10.37 -18.72 30.66
C SER A 319 -11.80 -18.76 31.17
N MET A 320 -12.68 -19.27 30.32
CA MET A 320 -14.06 -19.57 30.71
C MET A 320 -14.08 -20.71 31.74
N ASN A 321 -15.10 -20.72 32.61
CA ASN A 321 -15.33 -21.76 33.60
C ASN A 321 -15.92 -23.05 33.02
N SER A 322 -16.45 -22.98 31.81
CA SER A 322 -17.06 -24.09 31.08
C SER A 322 -16.63 -24.06 29.61
N ASN A 323 -16.91 -25.15 28.90
CA ASN A 323 -16.80 -25.17 27.45
C ASN A 323 -17.76 -24.13 26.84
N SER A 324 -17.38 -23.60 25.67
CA SER A 324 -18.24 -22.78 24.83
C SER A 324 -19.45 -23.57 24.35
N ASP A 325 -20.57 -22.90 24.24
CA ASP A 325 -21.67 -23.34 23.39
C ASP A 325 -21.46 -22.82 21.96
N LYS A 326 -22.19 -23.39 21.00
CA LYS A 326 -22.27 -22.84 19.65
C LYS A 326 -22.72 -21.38 19.68
N GLY A 327 -21.97 -20.51 18.99
CA GLY A 327 -22.22 -19.08 18.94
C GLY A 327 -21.71 -18.32 20.15
N THR A 328 -20.82 -18.90 20.97
CA THR A 328 -20.12 -18.13 22.01
C THR A 328 -19.23 -17.09 21.34
N ILE A 329 -19.36 -15.84 21.74
CA ILE A 329 -18.61 -14.69 21.20
C ILE A 329 -17.62 -14.20 22.25
N ILE A 330 -16.41 -13.88 21.82
CA ILE A 330 -15.46 -13.03 22.57
C ILE A 330 -15.03 -11.89 21.67
N GLN A 331 -15.23 -10.66 22.13
CA GLN A 331 -14.75 -9.45 21.46
C GLN A 331 -13.74 -8.74 22.33
N VAL A 332 -12.69 -8.20 21.72
CA VAL A 332 -11.70 -7.36 22.41
C VAL A 332 -11.43 -6.09 21.63
N ALA A 333 -11.21 -5.00 22.36
CA ALA A 333 -10.73 -3.74 21.80
C ALA A 333 -9.83 -3.01 22.79
N LYS A 334 -8.85 -2.27 22.25
CA LYS A 334 -7.98 -1.42 23.06
C LYS A 334 -8.74 -0.18 23.49
N LEU A 335 -8.65 0.19 24.77
CA LEU A 335 -9.32 1.38 25.27
C LEU A 335 -8.53 2.65 24.98
N THR A 336 -9.24 3.67 24.49
CA THR A 336 -8.73 5.03 24.31
C THR A 336 -9.14 5.87 25.52
N ASN A 337 -8.18 6.45 26.24
CA ASN A 337 -8.44 7.35 27.37
C ASN A 337 -9.37 6.79 28.48
N GLY A 338 -9.56 5.47 28.54
CA GLY A 338 -10.45 4.81 29.50
C GLY A 338 -11.95 4.98 29.24
N ASP A 339 -12.37 5.59 28.12
CA ASP A 339 -13.77 5.64 27.74
C ASP A 339 -14.22 4.29 27.19
N VAL A 340 -15.24 3.72 27.84
CA VAL A 340 -15.80 2.40 27.56
C VAL A 340 -17.23 2.49 27.04
N ASN A 341 -17.89 3.64 27.18
CA ASN A 341 -19.32 3.77 26.97
C ASN A 341 -19.70 3.52 25.51
N GLN A 342 -18.85 3.96 24.58
CA GLN A 342 -19.09 3.80 23.15
C GLN A 342 -18.96 2.34 22.71
N TYR A 343 -18.00 1.62 23.28
CA TYR A 343 -17.87 0.18 23.07
C TYR A 343 -19.06 -0.60 23.65
N ASP A 344 -19.64 -0.17 24.76
CA ASP A 344 -20.83 -0.83 25.34
C ASP A 344 -22.04 -0.79 24.39
N LEU A 345 -22.21 0.31 23.65
CA LEU A 345 -23.32 0.51 22.70
C LEU A 345 -23.25 -0.44 21.49
N VAL A 346 -22.03 -0.77 21.05
CA VAL A 346 -21.79 -1.61 19.86
C VAL A 346 -21.43 -3.06 20.19
N ALA A 347 -21.23 -3.39 21.46
CA ALA A 347 -20.86 -4.73 21.91
C ALA A 347 -21.90 -5.78 21.47
N GLY A 348 -21.41 -6.88 20.91
CA GLY A 348 -22.17 -7.99 20.36
C GLY A 348 -22.34 -7.95 18.84
N SER A 349 -22.18 -6.79 18.20
CA SER A 349 -22.14 -6.67 16.73
C SER A 349 -20.70 -6.59 16.21
N TYR A 350 -20.43 -7.23 15.08
CA TYR A 350 -19.10 -7.22 14.43
C TYR A 350 -19.20 -7.32 12.91
N PRO A 351 -18.31 -6.64 12.16
CA PRO A 351 -18.25 -6.78 10.71
C PRO A 351 -17.73 -8.16 10.30
N THR A 352 -18.30 -8.71 9.23
CA THR A 352 -17.86 -9.97 8.60
C THR A 352 -17.44 -9.82 7.15
N ALA A 353 -17.95 -8.80 6.45
CA ALA A 353 -17.53 -8.43 5.11
C ALA A 353 -17.61 -6.91 4.89
N MET A 354 -16.86 -6.41 3.92
CA MET A 354 -16.84 -5.01 3.51
C MET A 354 -16.96 -4.92 1.98
N SER A 355 -17.97 -4.19 1.50
CA SER A 355 -18.24 -4.00 0.08
C SER A 355 -17.99 -2.56 -0.33
N LEU A 356 -17.36 -2.38 -1.49
CA LEU A 356 -17.04 -1.06 -2.05
C LEU A 356 -18.20 -0.59 -2.94
N PHE A 357 -18.49 0.70 -2.90
CA PHE A 357 -19.32 1.39 -3.89
C PHE A 357 -18.62 2.66 -4.36
N GLY A 358 -18.93 3.11 -5.58
CA GLY A 358 -18.40 4.35 -6.13
C GLY A 358 -19.35 4.94 -7.15
N GLN A 359 -19.55 6.25 -7.12
CA GLN A 359 -20.43 6.96 -8.05
C GLN A 359 -19.81 8.30 -8.41
N VAL A 360 -19.95 8.71 -9.66
CA VAL A 360 -19.51 10.03 -10.14
C VAL A 360 -20.75 10.89 -10.34
N ASN A 361 -20.67 12.18 -10.04
CA ASN A 361 -21.76 13.09 -10.32
C ASN A 361 -21.95 13.28 -11.85
N ALA A 362 -23.11 13.79 -12.27
CA ALA A 362 -23.42 13.97 -13.69
C ALA A 362 -22.44 14.89 -14.44
N SER A 363 -21.77 15.82 -13.75
CA SER A 363 -20.76 16.71 -14.35
C SER A 363 -19.40 16.05 -14.56
N GLY A 364 -19.12 14.92 -13.91
CA GLY A 364 -17.80 14.30 -13.93
C GLY A 364 -16.75 14.99 -13.03
N GLU A 365 -17.15 15.96 -12.21
CA GLU A 365 -16.22 16.79 -11.41
C GLU A 365 -16.07 16.30 -9.97
N SER A 366 -17.05 15.58 -9.45
CA SER A 366 -17.00 15.01 -8.09
C SER A 366 -17.45 13.55 -8.07
N ALA A 367 -16.97 12.82 -7.08
CA ALA A 367 -17.35 11.43 -6.85
C ALA A 367 -17.61 11.16 -5.37
N LYS A 368 -18.50 10.21 -5.12
CA LYS A 368 -18.66 9.59 -3.80
C LYS A 368 -18.22 8.14 -3.89
N TYR A 369 -17.44 7.68 -2.91
CA TYR A 369 -17.07 6.28 -2.78
C TYR A 369 -17.11 5.89 -1.31
N GLY A 370 -17.17 4.60 -1.04
CA GLY A 370 -17.29 4.19 0.34
C GLY A 370 -17.41 2.69 0.56
N PHE A 371 -17.54 2.35 1.82
CA PHE A 371 -17.58 0.98 2.29
C PHE A 371 -18.90 0.71 2.99
N LYS A 372 -19.59 -0.35 2.58
CA LYS A 372 -20.76 -0.87 3.31
C LYS A 372 -20.35 -2.11 4.07
N TYR A 373 -20.54 -2.09 5.38
CA TYR A 373 -20.16 -3.17 6.28
C TYR A 373 -21.32 -4.14 6.45
N GLN A 374 -21.09 -5.40 6.10
CA GLN A 374 -21.97 -6.48 6.52
C GLN A 374 -21.60 -6.89 7.94
N THR A 375 -22.57 -6.93 8.84
CA THR A 375 -22.37 -7.27 10.24
C THR A 375 -23.10 -8.55 10.64
N SER A 376 -22.60 -9.19 11.68
CA SER A 376 -23.23 -10.31 12.39
C SER A 376 -23.38 -9.98 13.88
N GLY A 377 -24.17 -10.79 14.58
CA GLY A 377 -24.51 -10.56 15.98
C GLY A 377 -25.54 -9.44 16.16
N GLY A 378 -25.56 -8.82 17.34
CA GLY A 378 -26.49 -7.75 17.68
C GLY A 378 -25.91 -6.84 18.75
N SER A 379 -26.20 -5.55 18.65
CA SER A 379 -25.75 -4.51 19.59
C SER A 379 -26.90 -3.57 19.94
N GLN A 380 -26.71 -2.71 20.94
CA GLN A 380 -27.71 -1.71 21.31
C GLN A 380 -27.89 -0.64 20.22
N SER A 381 -26.81 -0.23 19.54
CA SER A 381 -26.88 0.77 18.47
C SER A 381 -27.37 0.20 17.14
N GLY A 382 -27.26 -1.12 16.93
CA GLY A 382 -27.46 -1.74 15.61
C GLY A 382 -26.33 -1.45 14.60
N GLU A 383 -25.30 -0.73 15.02
CA GLU A 383 -24.11 -0.37 14.25
C GLU A 383 -22.86 -0.99 14.88
N THR A 384 -21.70 -0.75 14.26
CA THR A 384 -20.39 -1.15 14.76
C THR A 384 -19.44 0.05 14.80
N ILE A 385 -18.30 -0.11 15.48
CA ILE A 385 -17.22 0.89 15.43
C ILE A 385 -16.27 0.54 14.29
N GLN A 386 -15.94 1.53 13.47
CA GLN A 386 -14.92 1.46 12.43
C GLN A 386 -13.91 2.59 12.62
N TRP A 387 -12.65 2.28 12.38
CA TRP A 387 -11.54 3.23 12.41
C TRP A 387 -11.29 3.78 11.03
N ALA A 388 -11.18 5.11 10.92
CA ALA A 388 -10.85 5.79 9.68
C ALA A 388 -9.40 6.28 9.69
N LEU A 389 -8.67 6.04 8.60
CA LEU A 389 -7.35 6.61 8.34
C LEU A 389 -7.46 8.11 8.00
N PRO A 390 -6.37 8.90 8.14
CA PRO A 390 -6.39 10.34 7.85
C PRO A 390 -6.94 10.76 6.50
N HIS A 391 -6.53 10.13 5.40
CA HIS A 391 -7.06 10.49 4.09
C HIS A 391 -8.58 10.24 4.00
N GLN A 392 -9.11 9.22 4.69
CA GLN A 392 -10.53 8.89 4.69
C GLN A 392 -11.35 9.94 5.43
N TYR A 393 -11.00 10.26 6.69
CA TYR A 393 -11.79 11.24 7.44
C TYR A 393 -11.61 12.68 6.95
N LEU A 394 -10.52 12.96 6.21
CA LEU A 394 -10.35 14.23 5.50
C LEU A 394 -11.15 14.28 4.18
N ALA A 395 -11.60 13.12 3.68
CA ALA A 395 -12.45 12.99 2.51
C ALA A 395 -13.92 12.74 2.87
N PHE A 396 -14.27 12.56 4.15
CA PHE A 396 -15.63 12.17 4.51
C PHE A 396 -16.69 13.17 4.04
N ASP A 397 -17.78 12.62 3.48
CA ASP A 397 -18.98 13.37 3.14
C ASP A 397 -19.64 13.91 4.42
N GLU A 398 -20.45 14.97 4.28
CA GLU A 398 -21.07 15.62 5.43
C GLU A 398 -21.93 14.65 6.27
N CYS A 399 -22.46 13.58 5.66
CA CYS A 399 -23.23 12.55 6.37
C CYS A 399 -22.44 11.79 7.45
N MET A 400 -21.11 11.82 7.40
CA MET A 400 -20.24 11.16 8.38
C MET A 400 -19.93 12.00 9.62
N ASN A 401 -20.25 13.31 9.60
CA ASN A 401 -19.88 14.24 10.69
C ASN A 401 -20.45 13.82 12.05
N ASP A 402 -21.72 13.41 12.09
CA ASP A 402 -22.40 13.00 13.34
C ASP A 402 -22.09 11.54 13.74
N LYS A 403 -21.32 10.82 12.91
CA LYS A 403 -20.88 9.44 13.16
C LYS A 403 -19.56 9.36 13.90
N GLU A 404 -18.77 10.45 13.94
CA GLU A 404 -17.49 10.51 14.66
C GLU A 404 -17.69 10.33 16.17
N ILE A 405 -16.95 9.40 16.76
CA ILE A 405 -16.87 9.22 18.20
C ILE A 405 -15.77 10.15 18.72
N LYS A 406 -16.16 11.35 19.15
CA LYS A 406 -15.23 12.42 19.53
C LYS A 406 -14.27 11.97 20.64
N GLY A 407 -12.97 12.18 20.40
CA GLY A 407 -11.90 11.89 21.35
C GLY A 407 -11.45 10.43 21.41
N MET A 408 -12.09 9.55 20.64
CA MET A 408 -11.69 8.15 20.49
C MET A 408 -10.74 8.02 19.30
N VAL A 409 -9.44 7.91 19.62
CA VAL A 409 -8.34 7.89 18.65
C VAL A 409 -7.33 6.78 18.95
N LEU A 410 -6.78 6.19 17.91
CA LEU A 410 -5.70 5.20 17.98
C LEU A 410 -4.64 5.51 16.91
N ASP A 411 -3.38 5.20 17.18
CA ASP A 411 -2.32 5.38 16.21
C ASP A 411 -2.39 4.26 15.15
N SER A 412 -2.32 4.62 13.87
CA SER A 412 -1.82 3.67 12.89
C SER A 412 -0.29 3.57 12.98
N THR A 413 0.27 2.60 12.29
CA THR A 413 1.71 2.35 12.20
C THR A 413 2.43 3.49 11.47
N CYS A 414 2.06 3.75 10.22
CA CYS A 414 2.78 4.64 9.30
C CYS A 414 1.90 5.79 8.75
N LYS A 415 0.60 5.76 9.02
CA LYS A 415 -0.38 6.65 8.36
C LYS A 415 -1.01 7.67 9.31
N GLY A 416 -0.40 7.93 10.48
CA GLY A 416 -0.87 8.90 11.47
C GLY A 416 -2.01 8.39 12.36
N VAL A 417 -2.71 9.32 13.02
CA VAL A 417 -3.77 9.03 14.00
C VAL A 417 -5.09 8.68 13.30
N MET A 418 -5.68 7.55 13.67
CA MET A 418 -6.99 7.09 13.25
C MET A 418 -8.09 7.60 14.19
N LYS A 419 -9.29 7.82 13.65
CA LYS A 419 -10.47 8.25 14.38
C LYS A 419 -11.58 7.20 14.32
N ALA A 420 -12.31 7.02 15.41
CA ALA A 420 -13.42 6.06 15.46
C ALA A 420 -14.74 6.67 15.01
N TYR A 421 -15.55 5.86 14.35
CA TYR A 421 -16.89 6.19 13.88
C TYR A 421 -17.86 5.06 14.24
N CYS A 422 -19.04 5.38 14.74
CA CYS A 422 -20.13 4.42 14.94
C CYS A 422 -21.00 4.46 13.69
N CYS A 423 -20.93 3.44 12.83
CA CYS A 423 -21.61 3.45 11.54
C CYS A 423 -21.77 2.04 10.94
N SER A 424 -22.66 1.93 9.94
CA SER A 424 -22.76 0.77 9.04
C SER A 424 -22.10 1.00 7.68
N GLU A 425 -21.68 2.23 7.40
CA GLU A 425 -20.98 2.58 6.16
C GLU A 425 -20.04 3.78 6.35
N PHE A 426 -18.99 3.82 5.53
CA PHE A 426 -18.20 5.01 5.28
C PHE A 426 -18.60 5.61 3.94
N VAL A 427 -18.67 6.94 3.88
CA VAL A 427 -18.91 7.70 2.65
C VAL A 427 -17.88 8.82 2.56
N MET A 428 -17.04 8.72 1.53
CA MET A 428 -16.05 9.72 1.15
C MET A 428 -16.55 10.48 -0.08
N ALA A 429 -16.14 11.74 -0.18
CA ALA A 429 -16.39 12.64 -1.29
C ALA A 429 -15.05 13.17 -1.83
N GLU A 430 -14.84 13.02 -3.13
CA GLU A 430 -13.62 13.46 -3.82
C GLU A 430 -13.95 14.44 -4.95
N THR A 431 -13.05 15.39 -5.16
CA THR A 431 -13.00 16.18 -6.38
C THR A 431 -12.13 15.43 -7.38
N LEU A 432 -12.68 15.12 -8.55
CA LEU A 432 -11.96 14.38 -9.58
C LEU A 432 -10.92 15.27 -10.28
N PRO A 433 -9.87 14.67 -10.89
CA PRO A 433 -8.92 15.42 -11.71
C PRO A 433 -9.65 16.24 -12.78
N SER A 434 -9.15 17.45 -13.07
CA SER A 434 -9.77 18.31 -14.08
C SER A 434 -9.94 17.55 -15.40
N PRO A 435 -11.07 17.74 -16.11
CA PRO A 435 -11.26 17.18 -17.46
C PRO A 435 -10.19 17.62 -18.46
N GLN A 436 -9.40 18.66 -18.16
CA GLN A 436 -8.28 19.13 -18.97
C GLN A 436 -7.04 18.24 -18.85
N ILE A 437 -6.93 17.42 -17.80
CA ILE A 437 -5.80 16.50 -17.60
C ILE A 437 -6.04 15.25 -18.45
N GLN A 438 -5.67 15.37 -19.71
CA GLN A 438 -5.75 14.33 -20.73
C GLN A 438 -4.35 14.17 -21.33
N PHE A 439 -4.25 13.89 -22.63
CA PHE A 439 -2.99 13.63 -23.33
C PHE A 439 -2.01 14.82 -23.44
N ASP A 440 -2.52 16.04 -23.52
CA ASP A 440 -1.66 17.24 -23.67
C ASP A 440 -0.92 17.59 -22.37
N PRO A 441 0.27 18.22 -22.44
CA PRO A 441 0.95 18.76 -21.26
C PRO A 441 0.02 19.59 -20.38
N TRP A 442 0.12 19.40 -19.06
CA TRP A 442 -0.71 20.13 -18.11
C TRP A 442 0.06 20.40 -16.82
N SER A 443 -0.18 21.57 -16.23
CA SER A 443 0.31 21.91 -14.89
C SER A 443 -0.79 22.55 -14.05
N GLU A 444 -0.73 22.38 -12.73
CA GLU A 444 -1.67 23.02 -11.80
C GLU A 444 -1.58 24.57 -11.84
N THR A 445 -0.39 25.10 -12.14
CA THR A 445 -0.12 26.55 -12.09
C THR A 445 -0.64 27.30 -13.32
N LYS A 446 -0.56 26.70 -14.51
CA LYS A 446 -0.88 27.37 -15.78
C LYS A 446 -1.81 26.57 -16.71
N GLY A 447 -2.11 25.32 -16.39
CA GLY A 447 -2.74 24.39 -17.32
C GLY A 447 -1.86 24.13 -18.54
N PHE A 448 -2.50 23.89 -19.68
CA PHE A 448 -1.85 23.82 -20.99
C PHE A 448 -1.79 25.22 -21.63
N THR A 449 -0.60 25.69 -21.98
CA THR A 449 -0.38 27.03 -22.55
C THR A 449 -0.13 27.05 -24.05
N GLY A 450 -0.12 25.89 -24.72
CA GLY A 450 0.25 25.79 -26.13
C GLY A 450 1.76 25.91 -26.35
N TYR A 451 2.16 26.17 -27.61
CA TYR A 451 3.56 26.17 -28.05
C TYR A 451 3.89 27.43 -28.84
N SER A 452 4.97 28.12 -28.48
CA SER A 452 5.53 29.22 -29.29
C SER A 452 6.21 28.68 -30.55
N LYS A 453 6.46 29.55 -31.53
CA LYS A 453 7.19 29.14 -32.76
C LYS A 453 8.60 28.64 -32.44
N GLU A 454 9.30 29.32 -31.55
CA GLU A 454 10.64 28.91 -31.08
C GLU A 454 10.60 27.52 -30.45
N ALA A 455 9.59 27.25 -29.63
CA ALA A 455 9.41 25.93 -29.04
C ALA A 455 9.22 24.86 -30.11
N LEU A 456 8.32 25.09 -31.07
CA LEU A 456 8.03 24.15 -32.16
C LEU A 456 9.27 23.90 -33.03
N ASP A 457 10.05 24.93 -33.35
CA ASP A 457 11.28 24.80 -34.14
C ASP A 457 12.31 23.93 -33.40
N LYS A 458 12.49 24.13 -32.09
CA LYS A 458 13.42 23.32 -31.28
C LYS A 458 12.95 21.89 -31.08
N ILE A 459 11.66 21.69 -30.79
CA ILE A 459 11.05 20.35 -30.66
C ILE A 459 11.20 19.59 -31.98
N ARG A 460 10.94 20.25 -33.12
CA ARG A 460 11.11 19.64 -34.45
C ARG A 460 12.55 19.21 -34.70
N GLN A 461 13.53 20.07 -34.44
CA GLN A 461 14.95 19.76 -34.59
C GLN A 461 15.34 18.48 -33.85
N VAL A 462 14.91 18.34 -32.59
CA VAL A 462 15.20 17.17 -31.76
C VAL A 462 14.42 15.94 -32.23
N ALA A 463 13.12 16.09 -32.51
CA ALA A 463 12.25 15.00 -32.91
C ALA A 463 12.69 14.37 -34.23
N GLU A 464 13.11 15.15 -35.23
CA GLU A 464 13.63 14.62 -36.51
C GLU A 464 14.81 13.66 -36.31
N THR A 465 15.65 13.92 -35.30
CA THR A 465 16.79 13.07 -34.97
C THR A 465 16.36 11.87 -34.10
N GLU A 466 15.69 12.11 -32.96
CA GLU A 466 15.30 11.05 -32.03
C GLU A 466 14.31 10.07 -32.67
N VAL A 467 13.25 10.54 -33.31
CA VAL A 467 12.22 9.69 -33.92
C VAL A 467 12.75 8.96 -35.16
N GLY A 468 13.61 9.63 -35.94
CA GLY A 468 14.29 9.03 -37.08
C GLY A 468 15.20 7.87 -36.67
N GLY A 469 16.00 8.07 -35.62
CA GLY A 469 17.01 7.12 -35.14
C GLY A 469 16.50 6.06 -34.16
N PHE A 470 15.41 6.30 -33.42
CA PHE A 470 14.93 5.37 -32.41
C PHE A 470 14.26 4.14 -33.05
N ASP A 471 14.87 2.98 -32.78
CA ASP A 471 14.34 1.68 -33.16
C ASP A 471 13.58 1.05 -31.99
N VAL A 472 12.35 1.53 -31.78
CA VAL A 472 11.45 1.05 -30.73
C VAL A 472 11.14 -0.46 -30.84
N ILE A 473 11.23 -1.02 -32.05
CA ILE A 473 10.97 -2.45 -32.28
C ILE A 473 12.04 -3.26 -31.58
N ASN A 474 13.32 -2.96 -31.82
CA ASN A 474 14.43 -3.68 -31.21
C ASN A 474 14.67 -3.26 -29.75
N ALA A 475 14.52 -1.97 -29.42
CA ALA A 475 14.69 -1.48 -28.06
C ALA A 475 13.69 -2.11 -27.08
N SER A 476 12.43 -2.31 -27.49
CA SER A 476 11.41 -2.93 -26.62
C SER A 476 11.50 -4.46 -26.56
N ASN A 477 12.37 -5.09 -27.34
CA ASN A 477 12.56 -6.54 -27.32
C ASN A 477 13.45 -6.97 -26.16
N THR A 478 12.95 -6.83 -24.93
CA THR A 478 13.64 -7.21 -23.69
C THR A 478 13.01 -8.46 -23.07
N ASP A 479 13.62 -8.97 -22.00
CA ASP A 479 13.12 -10.06 -21.15
C ASP A 479 12.25 -9.57 -19.97
N SER A 480 11.91 -8.28 -19.95
CA SER A 480 11.20 -7.63 -18.85
C SER A 480 10.00 -6.84 -19.35
N MET A 481 8.82 -7.09 -18.76
CA MET A 481 7.64 -6.26 -19.00
C MET A 481 7.87 -4.84 -18.45
N TYR A 482 8.59 -4.67 -17.34
CA TYR A 482 8.92 -3.32 -16.86
C TYR A 482 9.72 -2.51 -17.90
N THR A 483 10.87 -3.06 -18.32
CA THR A 483 11.80 -2.36 -19.20
C THR A 483 11.20 -2.13 -20.59
N ALA A 484 10.51 -3.14 -21.15
CA ALA A 484 9.80 -2.98 -22.41
C ALA A 484 8.69 -1.92 -22.32
N GLY A 485 7.94 -1.89 -21.22
CA GLY A 485 6.88 -0.90 -20.98
C GLY A 485 7.42 0.53 -21.02
N LYS A 486 8.47 0.83 -20.26
CA LYS A 486 9.13 2.15 -20.26
C LYS A 486 9.54 2.60 -21.66
N ILE A 487 10.10 1.68 -22.45
CA ILE A 487 10.58 1.95 -23.81
C ILE A 487 9.40 2.19 -24.79
N LEU A 488 8.34 1.39 -24.68
CA LEU A 488 7.11 1.59 -25.47
C LEU A 488 6.47 2.94 -25.13
N ASP A 489 6.42 3.29 -23.86
CA ASP A 489 5.79 4.53 -23.41
C ASP A 489 6.58 5.78 -23.82
N LYS A 490 7.90 5.73 -23.70
CA LYS A 490 8.82 6.70 -24.32
C LYS A 490 8.53 6.90 -25.81
N GLY A 491 8.37 5.79 -26.54
CA GLY A 491 8.00 5.82 -27.96
C GLY A 491 6.64 6.46 -28.18
N ALA A 492 5.62 6.06 -27.42
CA ALA A 492 4.26 6.58 -27.55
C ALA A 492 4.19 8.10 -27.33
N PHE A 493 4.93 8.65 -26.37
CA PHE A 493 5.03 10.10 -26.20
C PHE A 493 5.71 10.80 -27.38
N MET A 494 6.80 10.23 -27.93
CA MET A 494 7.41 10.78 -29.14
C MET A 494 6.44 10.77 -30.33
N LEU A 495 5.66 9.69 -30.48
CA LEU A 495 4.62 9.58 -31.50
C LEU A 495 3.56 10.68 -31.32
N PHE A 496 3.09 10.89 -30.09
CA PHE A 496 2.16 11.95 -29.76
C PHE A 496 2.69 13.34 -30.12
N VAL A 497 3.96 13.62 -29.81
CA VAL A 497 4.59 14.91 -30.12
C VAL A 497 4.66 15.15 -31.64
N VAL A 498 5.14 14.18 -32.43
CA VAL A 498 5.20 14.38 -33.89
C VAL A 498 3.83 14.52 -34.52
N ALA A 499 2.81 13.83 -33.98
CA ALA A 499 1.44 13.84 -34.49
C ALA A 499 0.65 15.10 -34.12
N ARG A 500 0.58 15.45 -32.83
CA ARG A 500 -0.33 16.52 -32.35
C ARG A 500 0.38 17.84 -32.09
N VAL A 501 1.64 17.81 -31.67
CA VAL A 501 2.42 19.03 -31.38
C VAL A 501 3.03 19.59 -32.67
N LEU A 502 3.81 18.78 -33.38
CA LEU A 502 4.49 19.20 -34.60
C LEU A 502 3.63 19.09 -35.86
N LYS A 503 2.58 18.25 -35.82
CA LYS A 503 1.68 17.97 -36.95
C LYS A 503 2.45 17.51 -38.20
N ASP A 504 3.48 16.70 -38.00
CA ASP A 504 4.32 16.17 -39.06
C ASP A 504 3.75 14.85 -39.57
N ALA A 505 2.99 14.90 -40.65
CA ALA A 505 2.33 13.71 -41.21
C ALA A 505 3.32 12.62 -41.67
N GLY A 506 4.50 13.02 -42.14
CA GLY A 506 5.52 12.08 -42.64
C GLY A 506 6.13 11.28 -41.49
N LEU A 507 6.66 11.97 -40.48
CA LEU A 507 7.23 11.33 -39.29
C LEU A 507 6.18 10.54 -38.53
N THR A 508 4.96 11.09 -38.40
CA THR A 508 3.84 10.40 -37.72
C THR A 508 3.54 9.07 -38.37
N LYS A 509 3.36 9.03 -39.70
CA LYS A 509 3.07 7.79 -40.41
C LYS A 509 4.19 6.76 -40.26
N THR A 510 5.45 7.17 -40.44
CA THR A 510 6.59 6.26 -40.34
C THR A 510 6.75 5.70 -38.92
N PHE A 511 6.59 6.54 -37.91
CA PHE A 511 6.82 6.13 -36.53
C PHE A 511 5.62 5.37 -35.93
N LEU A 512 4.38 5.70 -36.34
CA LEU A 512 3.19 4.93 -35.98
C LEU A 512 3.31 3.46 -36.42
N GLU A 513 3.80 3.19 -37.64
CA GLU A 513 4.01 1.82 -38.11
C GLU A 513 5.07 1.07 -37.29
N LYS A 514 6.14 1.76 -36.86
CA LYS A 514 7.12 1.18 -35.93
C LYS A 514 6.49 0.83 -34.58
N MET A 515 5.66 1.71 -34.03
CA MET A 515 4.95 1.47 -32.77
C MET A 515 3.98 0.29 -32.87
N LYS A 516 3.15 0.24 -33.92
CA LYS A 516 2.26 -0.91 -34.19
C LYS A 516 3.05 -2.23 -34.28
N THR A 517 4.18 -2.21 -34.98
CA THR A 517 5.05 -3.38 -35.12
C THR A 517 5.68 -3.81 -33.79
N ALA A 518 6.10 -2.85 -32.94
CA ALA A 518 6.63 -3.16 -31.61
C ALA A 518 5.55 -3.79 -30.72
N PHE A 519 4.34 -3.24 -30.71
CA PHE A 519 3.20 -3.76 -29.94
C PHE A 519 2.74 -5.14 -30.39
N GLU A 520 2.82 -5.44 -31.70
CA GLU A 520 2.45 -6.75 -32.25
C GLU A 520 3.19 -7.91 -31.58
N ARG A 521 4.42 -7.68 -31.10
CA ARG A 521 5.16 -8.67 -30.30
C ARG A 521 4.39 -9.07 -29.04
N PHE A 522 3.89 -8.09 -28.30
CA PHE A 522 3.23 -8.29 -27.01
C PHE A 522 1.79 -8.77 -27.18
N ILE A 523 1.06 -8.22 -28.16
CA ILE A 523 -0.31 -8.63 -28.52
C ILE A 523 -0.33 -10.12 -28.94
N SER A 524 0.66 -10.54 -29.73
CA SER A 524 0.84 -11.95 -30.11
C SER A 524 1.56 -12.80 -29.05
N ASN A 525 1.92 -12.22 -27.90
CA ASN A 525 2.60 -12.87 -26.79
C ASN A 525 3.95 -13.55 -27.17
N ARG A 526 4.78 -12.85 -27.94
CA ARG A 526 6.06 -13.31 -28.52
C ARG A 526 7.30 -12.57 -28.00
N GLN A 527 7.17 -11.80 -26.92
CA GLN A 527 8.31 -11.22 -26.21
C GLN A 527 9.20 -12.32 -25.59
N GLN A 528 10.44 -11.98 -25.20
CA GLN A 528 11.43 -12.98 -24.78
C GLN A 528 10.93 -13.82 -23.60
N SER A 529 10.18 -13.19 -22.69
CA SER A 529 9.45 -13.82 -21.60
C SER A 529 7.95 -13.61 -21.80
N PRO A 530 7.25 -14.51 -22.53
CA PRO A 530 5.81 -14.42 -22.74
C PRO A 530 5.04 -14.34 -21.42
N LEU A 531 3.82 -13.80 -21.47
CA LEU A 531 2.89 -13.85 -20.35
C LEU A 531 2.19 -15.21 -20.31
N ALA A 532 1.79 -15.64 -19.12
CA ALA A 532 0.90 -16.77 -18.89
C ALA A 532 -0.21 -16.38 -17.92
N TYR A 533 -1.40 -16.95 -18.11
CA TYR A 533 -2.48 -16.84 -17.13
C TYR A 533 -2.34 -17.96 -16.10
N GLU A 534 -1.94 -17.60 -14.89
CA GLU A 534 -1.81 -18.52 -13.77
C GLU A 534 -3.20 -18.79 -13.18
N THR A 535 -3.58 -20.07 -13.16
CA THR A 535 -4.96 -20.49 -12.92
C THR A 535 -5.31 -20.70 -11.46
N ASN A 536 -4.34 -20.79 -10.55
CA ASN A 536 -4.57 -20.97 -9.11
C ASN A 536 -4.85 -19.62 -8.43
N TRP A 537 -3.99 -18.63 -8.63
CA TRP A 537 -4.08 -17.27 -8.13
C TRP A 537 -4.89 -16.35 -9.06
N LYS A 538 -5.17 -16.81 -10.29
CA LYS A 538 -6.07 -16.16 -11.28
C LYS A 538 -5.54 -14.78 -11.68
N GLY A 539 -4.46 -14.77 -12.45
CA GLY A 539 -3.84 -13.54 -12.95
C GLY A 539 -2.78 -13.73 -14.02
N ILE A 540 -2.30 -12.64 -14.60
CA ILE A 540 -1.30 -12.65 -15.67
C ILE A 540 0.10 -12.45 -15.12
N VAL A 541 0.99 -13.39 -15.39
CA VAL A 541 2.38 -13.36 -14.89
C VAL A 541 3.38 -13.55 -16.04
N SER A 542 4.55 -12.94 -15.90
CA SER A 542 5.72 -13.20 -16.76
C SER A 542 6.20 -14.63 -16.57
N THR A 543 6.45 -15.33 -17.68
CA THR A 543 6.99 -16.70 -17.65
C THR A 543 8.44 -16.77 -17.16
N ALA A 544 9.13 -15.64 -17.01
CA ALA A 544 10.55 -15.57 -16.64
C ALA A 544 10.87 -16.28 -15.31
N GLY A 545 9.96 -16.22 -14.32
CA GLY A 545 10.13 -16.88 -13.01
C GLY A 545 9.47 -18.26 -12.88
N LEU A 546 8.67 -18.69 -13.86
CA LEU A 546 7.87 -19.93 -13.74
C LEU A 546 8.70 -21.21 -13.82
N LYS A 547 9.85 -21.17 -14.50
CA LYS A 547 10.65 -22.36 -14.80
C LYS A 547 11.45 -22.86 -13.60
N ASP A 548 12.06 -21.95 -12.86
CA ASP A 548 13.02 -22.24 -11.78
C ASP A 548 12.66 -21.57 -10.46
N GLY A 549 11.58 -20.78 -10.42
CA GLY A 549 11.18 -20.03 -9.24
C GLY A 549 12.10 -18.85 -8.93
N ASN A 550 12.87 -18.34 -9.91
CA ASN A 550 13.71 -17.18 -9.70
C ASN A 550 12.84 -15.91 -9.50
N PHE A 551 12.74 -15.49 -8.25
CA PHE A 551 12.01 -14.29 -7.83
C PHE A 551 12.52 -13.00 -8.49
N TYR A 552 13.80 -12.90 -8.79
CA TYR A 552 14.39 -11.63 -9.29
C TYR A 552 14.13 -11.38 -10.78
N CYS A 553 13.63 -12.37 -11.51
CA CYS A 553 13.30 -12.20 -12.92
C CYS A 553 12.15 -11.20 -13.08
N ASP A 554 12.35 -10.23 -13.99
CA ASP A 554 11.37 -9.17 -14.27
C ASP A 554 10.81 -8.57 -12.97
N PHE A 555 11.71 -8.22 -12.04
CA PHE A 555 11.39 -7.56 -10.77
C PHE A 555 10.34 -8.28 -9.91
N GLY A 556 10.22 -9.60 -10.03
CA GLY A 556 9.24 -10.37 -9.27
C GLY A 556 7.84 -10.39 -9.87
N ASN A 557 7.66 -9.95 -11.12
CA ASN A 557 6.37 -10.01 -11.82
C ASN A 557 5.76 -11.42 -11.79
N CYS A 558 6.58 -12.47 -11.91
CA CYS A 558 6.09 -13.85 -11.78
C CYS A 558 5.39 -14.13 -10.43
N PHE A 559 5.77 -13.41 -9.38
CA PHE A 559 5.25 -13.52 -8.01
C PHE A 559 4.19 -12.45 -7.71
N TYR A 560 3.60 -11.83 -8.74
CA TYR A 560 2.62 -10.75 -8.63
C TYR A 560 3.18 -9.43 -8.10
N ASN A 561 4.49 -9.23 -8.12
CA ASN A 561 5.06 -7.92 -7.82
C ASN A 561 4.79 -6.95 -8.98
N ASP A 562 4.47 -5.71 -8.64
CA ASP A 562 4.67 -4.56 -9.52
C ASP A 562 3.84 -4.60 -10.81
N HIS A 563 2.76 -5.37 -10.85
CA HIS A 563 1.91 -5.49 -12.04
C HIS A 563 1.36 -4.13 -12.49
N HIS A 564 0.95 -3.27 -11.57
CA HIS A 564 0.50 -1.91 -11.86
C HIS A 564 1.62 -1.04 -12.43
N PHE A 565 2.85 -1.15 -11.93
CA PHE A 565 4.00 -0.46 -12.53
C PHE A 565 4.26 -0.96 -13.96
N HIS A 566 4.39 -2.27 -14.14
CA HIS A 566 4.80 -2.88 -15.41
C HIS A 566 3.73 -2.69 -16.50
N TYR A 567 2.50 -3.04 -16.17
CA TYR A 567 1.39 -3.03 -17.12
C TYR A 567 0.85 -1.62 -17.33
N GLY A 568 0.98 -0.72 -16.33
CA GLY A 568 0.62 0.70 -16.45
C GLY A 568 1.28 1.38 -17.64
N TYR A 569 2.58 1.17 -17.85
CA TYR A 569 3.29 1.67 -19.04
C TYR A 569 2.70 1.17 -20.37
N HIS A 570 2.32 -0.11 -20.44
CA HIS A 570 1.75 -0.68 -21.66
C HIS A 570 0.36 -0.14 -21.95
N ILE A 571 -0.46 0.02 -20.90
CA ILE A 571 -1.82 0.58 -20.99
C ILE A 571 -1.74 2.04 -21.46
N HIS A 572 -0.89 2.84 -20.83
CA HIS A 572 -0.70 4.26 -21.19
C HIS A 572 -0.17 4.41 -22.62
N ALA A 573 0.88 3.66 -22.98
CA ALA A 573 1.46 3.68 -24.33
C ALA A 573 0.43 3.29 -25.40
N ALA A 574 -0.39 2.26 -25.15
CA ALA A 574 -1.43 1.83 -26.07
C ALA A 574 -2.51 2.89 -26.24
N ALA A 575 -2.89 3.61 -25.18
CA ALA A 575 -3.87 4.70 -25.27
C ALA A 575 -3.40 5.82 -26.22
N LEU A 576 -2.12 6.22 -26.11
CA LEU A 576 -1.50 7.20 -27.01
C LEU A 576 -1.43 6.71 -28.46
N VAL A 577 -1.03 5.46 -28.69
CA VAL A 577 -0.96 4.88 -30.05
C VAL A 577 -2.36 4.76 -30.65
N CYS A 578 -3.37 4.34 -29.88
CA CYS A 578 -4.76 4.31 -30.34
C CYS A 578 -5.27 5.70 -30.72
N LEU A 579 -4.94 6.74 -29.94
CA LEU A 579 -5.32 8.12 -30.25
C LEU A 579 -4.74 8.54 -31.60
N VAL A 580 -3.42 8.37 -31.77
CA VAL A 580 -2.72 8.80 -32.99
C VAL A 580 -3.16 7.97 -34.20
N ASP A 581 -3.36 6.66 -34.06
CA ASP A 581 -3.82 5.81 -35.15
C ASP A 581 -5.23 6.17 -35.64
N ARG A 582 -6.13 6.57 -34.73
CA ARG A 582 -7.47 7.03 -35.10
C ARG A 582 -7.45 8.40 -35.80
N GLU A 583 -6.61 9.31 -35.34
CA GLU A 583 -6.53 10.67 -35.90
C GLU A 583 -5.73 10.72 -37.22
N PHE A 584 -4.67 9.91 -37.34
CA PHE A 584 -3.67 10.05 -38.42
C PHE A 584 -3.30 8.75 -39.13
N GLY A 585 -3.78 7.60 -38.65
CA GLY A 585 -3.47 6.28 -39.19
C GLY A 585 -4.66 5.65 -39.93
N ASP A 586 -4.82 4.35 -39.76
CA ASP A 586 -5.91 3.55 -40.36
C ASP A 586 -6.97 3.14 -39.33
N GLY A 587 -6.79 3.51 -38.07
CA GLY A 587 -7.67 3.17 -36.95
C GLY A 587 -7.68 1.68 -36.56
N SER A 588 -6.86 0.83 -37.21
CA SER A 588 -6.90 -0.62 -37.02
C SER A 588 -6.18 -1.12 -35.75
N PHE A 589 -5.40 -0.26 -35.09
CA PHE A 589 -4.63 -0.67 -33.91
C PHE A 589 -5.53 -1.06 -32.74
N TYR A 590 -6.62 -0.30 -32.52
CA TYR A 590 -7.56 -0.57 -31.44
C TYR A 590 -8.13 -1.99 -31.51
N ASP A 591 -8.64 -2.41 -32.68
CA ASP A 591 -9.24 -3.74 -32.86
C ASP A 591 -8.23 -4.88 -32.62
N LYS A 592 -6.93 -4.62 -32.78
CA LYS A 592 -5.86 -5.61 -32.55
C LYS A 592 -5.45 -5.68 -31.09
N CYS A 593 -5.38 -4.54 -30.39
CA CYS A 593 -4.79 -4.48 -29.05
C CYS A 593 -5.82 -4.52 -27.92
N LYS A 594 -7.09 -4.17 -28.18
CA LYS A 594 -8.12 -3.95 -27.15
C LYS A 594 -8.19 -5.07 -26.12
N ASP A 595 -8.40 -6.31 -26.58
CA ASP A 595 -8.62 -7.42 -25.65
C ASP A 595 -7.36 -7.75 -24.85
N TRP A 596 -6.18 -7.55 -25.42
CA TRP A 596 -4.91 -7.74 -24.72
C TRP A 596 -4.71 -6.66 -23.64
N ILE A 597 -4.95 -5.38 -23.97
CA ILE A 597 -4.86 -4.27 -23.01
C ILE A 597 -5.90 -4.42 -21.90
N GLU A 598 -7.15 -4.72 -22.22
CA GLU A 598 -8.19 -4.95 -21.20
C GLU A 598 -7.90 -6.18 -20.34
N THR A 599 -7.19 -7.19 -20.85
CA THR A 599 -6.69 -8.30 -20.02
C THR A 599 -5.68 -7.82 -18.97
N LEU A 600 -4.77 -6.90 -19.33
CA LEU A 600 -3.85 -6.29 -18.37
C LEU A 600 -4.57 -5.40 -17.35
N ILE A 601 -5.52 -4.57 -17.80
CA ILE A 601 -6.31 -3.71 -16.91
C ILE A 601 -7.10 -4.56 -15.91
N ARG A 602 -7.73 -5.66 -16.36
CA ARG A 602 -8.46 -6.56 -15.47
C ARG A 602 -7.56 -7.22 -14.43
N ASP A 603 -6.31 -7.52 -14.76
CA ASP A 603 -5.37 -8.09 -13.79
C ASP A 603 -5.06 -7.14 -12.63
N VAL A 604 -4.92 -5.83 -12.89
CA VAL A 604 -4.54 -4.83 -11.86
C VAL A 604 -5.74 -4.14 -11.22
N ALA A 605 -6.83 -3.96 -11.95
CA ALA A 605 -7.92 -3.04 -11.63
C ALA A 605 -9.31 -3.55 -12.01
N ASN A 606 -9.55 -4.87 -12.03
CA ASN A 606 -10.90 -5.40 -12.17
C ASN A 606 -11.84 -4.79 -11.10
N PRO A 607 -12.94 -4.11 -11.49
CA PRO A 607 -13.80 -3.42 -10.54
C PRO A 607 -14.86 -4.31 -9.87
N SER A 608 -15.07 -5.55 -10.33
CA SER A 608 -16.26 -6.33 -9.96
C SER A 608 -15.96 -7.80 -9.71
N THR A 609 -16.58 -8.37 -8.67
CA THR A 609 -16.53 -9.81 -8.36
C THR A 609 -17.23 -10.68 -9.41
N LEU A 610 -17.95 -10.07 -10.36
CA LEU A 610 -18.56 -10.77 -11.48
C LEU A 610 -17.53 -11.28 -12.50
N ASP A 611 -16.34 -10.65 -12.59
CA ASP A 611 -15.23 -11.21 -13.34
C ASP A 611 -14.64 -12.41 -12.59
N LYS A 612 -14.81 -13.59 -13.17
CA LYS A 612 -14.36 -14.87 -12.57
C LYS A 612 -12.88 -15.17 -12.85
N TYR A 613 -12.18 -14.31 -13.58
CA TYR A 613 -10.81 -14.53 -14.02
C TYR A 613 -9.79 -13.68 -13.27
N PHE A 614 -10.20 -12.57 -12.67
CA PHE A 614 -9.28 -11.65 -11.98
C PHE A 614 -9.85 -11.14 -10.66
N PRO A 615 -9.01 -10.97 -9.62
CA PRO A 615 -9.46 -10.46 -8.33
C PRO A 615 -9.81 -8.98 -8.43
N VAL A 616 -10.76 -8.54 -7.60
CA VAL A 616 -11.18 -7.14 -7.55
C VAL A 616 -10.02 -6.26 -7.09
N PHE A 617 -9.63 -5.28 -7.91
CA PHE A 617 -8.53 -4.33 -7.65
C PHE A 617 -7.29 -5.01 -7.04
N ARG A 618 -6.59 -5.86 -7.79
CA ARG A 618 -5.41 -6.59 -7.28
C ARG A 618 -4.43 -5.66 -6.57
N SER A 619 -4.05 -4.55 -7.20
CA SER A 619 -3.06 -3.61 -6.67
C SER A 619 -3.69 -2.58 -5.74
N PHE A 620 -4.64 -1.76 -6.23
CA PHE A 620 -5.18 -0.61 -5.50
C PHE A 620 -5.99 -0.98 -4.26
N ASP A 621 -5.60 -0.48 -3.10
CA ASP A 621 -6.34 -0.65 -1.84
C ASP A 621 -7.10 0.65 -1.49
N PHE A 622 -8.42 0.64 -1.68
CA PHE A 622 -9.29 1.78 -1.36
C PHE A 622 -9.27 2.18 0.12
N TYR A 623 -8.96 1.26 1.03
CA TYR A 623 -8.86 1.58 2.44
C TYR A 623 -7.54 2.30 2.74
N ASN A 624 -6.42 1.90 2.12
CA ASN A 624 -5.12 2.56 2.29
C ASN A 624 -4.94 3.82 1.42
N GLY A 625 -5.69 3.91 0.33
CA GLY A 625 -5.71 5.02 -0.63
C GLY A 625 -4.57 5.00 -1.67
N HIS A 626 -3.84 3.89 -1.77
CA HIS A 626 -2.75 3.66 -2.72
C HIS A 626 -2.63 2.16 -3.03
N SER A 627 -1.80 1.78 -4.01
CA SER A 627 -1.56 0.37 -4.34
C SER A 627 -0.61 -0.33 -3.37
N PHE A 628 -0.59 -1.66 -3.44
CA PHE A 628 0.48 -2.49 -2.90
C PHE A 628 1.27 -3.13 -4.04
N ALA A 629 2.59 -2.96 -3.99
CA ALA A 629 3.52 -3.44 -4.99
C ALA A 629 3.91 -4.91 -4.79
N ASN A 630 4.25 -5.30 -3.56
CA ASN A 630 4.69 -6.67 -3.27
C ASN A 630 3.54 -7.71 -3.28
N GLY A 631 3.73 -8.77 -4.09
CA GLY A 631 2.83 -9.90 -4.26
C GLY A 631 3.10 -11.04 -3.28
N LEU A 632 3.36 -12.24 -3.79
CA LEU A 632 3.36 -13.49 -3.02
C LEU A 632 4.66 -13.75 -2.25
N PHE A 633 4.87 -12.97 -1.18
CA PHE A 633 5.99 -13.11 -0.25
C PHE A 633 5.56 -12.75 1.18
N ALA A 634 6.02 -13.51 2.17
CA ALA A 634 5.73 -13.17 3.57
C ALA A 634 6.69 -12.08 4.04
N HIS A 635 6.14 -10.94 4.49
CA HIS A 635 6.94 -9.80 4.89
C HIS A 635 6.65 -9.38 6.33
N GLY A 636 7.71 -9.26 7.14
CA GLY A 636 7.61 -8.92 8.57
C GLY A 636 7.11 -7.50 8.84
N ASP A 637 7.17 -6.62 7.84
CA ASP A 637 6.62 -5.26 7.88
C ASP A 637 5.34 -5.09 7.03
N GLY A 638 4.81 -6.18 6.49
CA GLY A 638 3.63 -6.17 5.63
C GLY A 638 3.93 -5.73 4.20
N LYS A 639 2.88 -5.42 3.46
CA LYS A 639 2.94 -4.94 2.07
C LYS A 639 3.56 -3.55 2.00
N ASP A 640 4.05 -3.19 0.82
CA ASP A 640 4.69 -1.90 0.56
C ASP A 640 4.36 -1.34 -0.81
N GLU A 641 4.77 -0.09 -0.99
CA GLU A 641 4.68 0.71 -2.19
C GLU A 641 5.86 1.70 -2.17
N GLU A 642 6.70 1.68 -3.21
CA GLU A 642 7.88 2.56 -3.37
C GLU A 642 7.59 3.64 -4.39
N SER A 643 7.32 3.24 -5.64
CA SER A 643 7.20 4.13 -6.78
C SER A 643 5.81 4.74 -6.89
N SER A 644 5.54 5.73 -6.03
CA SER A 644 4.25 6.44 -6.03
C SER A 644 3.88 7.02 -7.40
N SER A 645 4.87 7.35 -8.23
CA SER A 645 4.65 7.89 -9.57
C SER A 645 4.32 6.86 -10.63
N GLU A 646 4.80 5.63 -10.49
CA GLU A 646 4.35 4.54 -11.35
C GLU A 646 2.95 4.04 -10.96
N ASP A 647 2.58 4.17 -9.68
CA ASP A 647 1.21 3.90 -9.18
C ASP A 647 0.18 4.81 -9.87
N TYR A 648 0.31 6.14 -9.70
CA TYR A 648 -0.63 7.07 -10.36
C TYR A 648 -0.52 7.06 -11.89
N HIS A 649 0.63 6.66 -12.45
CA HIS A 649 0.78 6.52 -13.91
C HIS A 649 -0.08 5.38 -14.47
N CYS A 650 -0.21 4.27 -13.73
CA CYS A 650 -1.08 3.16 -14.11
C CYS A 650 -2.54 3.61 -14.26
N TYR A 651 -3.07 4.30 -13.24
CA TYR A 651 -4.47 4.74 -13.23
C TYR A 651 -4.73 5.92 -14.17
N TYR A 652 -3.71 6.74 -14.44
CA TYR A 652 -3.73 7.70 -15.53
C TYR A 652 -3.80 7.00 -16.90
N GLY A 653 -3.01 5.95 -17.13
CA GLY A 653 -3.13 5.09 -18.31
C GLY A 653 -4.52 4.49 -18.48
N ILE A 654 -5.13 3.97 -17.40
CA ILE A 654 -6.49 3.44 -17.41
C ILE A 654 -7.53 4.52 -17.74
N LYS A 655 -7.38 5.72 -17.17
CA LYS A 655 -8.22 6.88 -17.50
C LYS A 655 -8.17 7.19 -19.00
N LEU A 656 -6.96 7.34 -19.56
CA LEU A 656 -6.77 7.63 -20.98
C LEU A 656 -7.24 6.50 -21.88
N TRP A 657 -7.09 5.24 -21.46
CA TRP A 657 -7.65 4.09 -22.17
C TRP A 657 -9.18 4.15 -22.20
N GLY A 658 -9.82 4.45 -21.08
CA GLY A 658 -11.27 4.69 -21.02
C GLY A 658 -11.71 5.76 -22.01
N MET A 659 -11.04 6.91 -22.01
CA MET A 659 -11.31 8.01 -22.93
C MET A 659 -11.16 7.61 -24.40
N VAL A 660 -10.02 7.02 -24.78
CA VAL A 660 -9.77 6.70 -26.18
C VAL A 660 -10.68 5.57 -26.64
N THR A 661 -11.13 4.68 -25.76
CA THR A 661 -12.04 3.58 -26.14
C THR A 661 -13.52 3.94 -26.08
N GLY A 662 -13.87 5.10 -25.49
CA GLY A 662 -15.25 5.46 -25.20
C GLY A 662 -15.86 4.61 -24.06
N ASN A 663 -15.02 4.08 -23.16
CA ASN A 663 -15.43 3.36 -21.97
C ASN A 663 -15.49 4.30 -20.78
N ASP A 664 -16.64 4.95 -20.62
CA ASP A 664 -16.92 5.91 -19.53
C ASP A 664 -16.69 5.34 -18.13
N GLN A 665 -16.96 4.03 -17.93
CA GLN A 665 -16.77 3.38 -16.64
C GLN A 665 -15.28 3.36 -16.27
N LEU A 666 -14.41 2.95 -17.21
CA LEU A 666 -12.96 2.93 -16.99
C LEU A 666 -12.37 4.32 -16.79
N GLU A 667 -12.81 5.31 -17.56
CA GLU A 667 -12.38 6.70 -17.38
C GLU A 667 -12.68 7.20 -15.96
N LYS A 668 -13.90 6.94 -15.47
CA LYS A 668 -14.36 7.33 -14.14
C LYS A 668 -13.64 6.59 -13.02
N ILE A 669 -13.37 5.28 -13.19
CA ILE A 669 -12.59 4.49 -12.25
C ILE A 669 -11.17 5.06 -12.13
N GLY A 670 -10.48 5.28 -13.26
CA GLY A 670 -9.14 5.87 -13.26
C GLY A 670 -9.12 7.26 -12.61
N SER A 671 -10.12 8.09 -12.92
CA SER A 671 -10.23 9.43 -12.34
C SER A 671 -10.49 9.42 -10.82
N LEU A 672 -11.34 8.52 -10.34
CA LEU A 672 -11.62 8.35 -8.91
C LEU A 672 -10.37 7.90 -8.16
N ILE A 673 -9.65 6.89 -8.67
CA ILE A 673 -8.43 6.38 -8.04
C ILE A 673 -7.38 7.50 -7.94
N LEU A 674 -7.15 8.24 -9.03
CA LEU A 674 -6.23 9.39 -9.05
C LEU A 674 -6.58 10.46 -8.00
N ALA A 675 -7.86 10.70 -7.74
CA ALA A 675 -8.29 11.64 -6.71
C ALA A 675 -7.97 11.14 -5.29
N ILE A 676 -8.18 9.85 -5.04
CA ILE A 676 -7.83 9.21 -3.76
C ILE A 676 -6.31 9.22 -3.56
N GLU A 677 -5.55 8.83 -4.57
CA GLU A 677 -4.08 8.82 -4.56
C GLU A 677 -3.52 10.22 -4.28
N LYS A 678 -4.06 11.27 -4.92
CA LYS A 678 -3.66 12.66 -4.64
C LYS A 678 -3.70 12.94 -3.15
N ARG A 679 -4.79 12.58 -2.46
CA ARG A 679 -4.96 12.83 -1.03
C ARG A 679 -4.04 11.93 -0.20
N ALA A 680 -4.06 10.63 -0.44
CA ALA A 680 -3.34 9.65 0.37
C ALA A 680 -1.81 9.80 0.22
N MET A 681 -1.30 9.93 -1.01
CA MET A 681 0.14 10.08 -1.26
C MET A 681 0.69 11.38 -0.67
N ASN A 682 -0.02 12.50 -0.76
CA ASN A 682 0.39 13.77 -0.13
C ASN A 682 0.32 13.75 1.42
N LEU A 683 -0.26 12.70 2.01
CA LEU A 683 -0.23 12.47 3.45
C LEU A 683 0.84 11.44 3.84
N TYR A 684 1.08 10.42 3.02
CA TYR A 684 1.84 9.23 3.43
C TYR A 684 3.17 9.03 2.71
N MET A 685 3.38 9.63 1.54
CA MET A 685 4.59 9.46 0.72
C MET A 685 5.24 10.78 0.31
N LEU A 686 4.49 11.86 0.13
CA LEU A 686 4.96 13.17 -0.34
C LEU A 686 4.66 14.22 0.73
N TYR A 687 5.69 14.70 1.44
CA TYR A 687 5.53 15.51 2.65
C TYR A 687 5.80 16.99 2.39
N THR A 688 4.73 17.78 2.36
CA THR A 688 4.83 19.21 2.59
C THR A 688 5.21 19.50 4.04
N SER A 689 5.78 20.68 4.29
CA SER A 689 6.30 21.07 5.61
C SER A 689 5.21 21.15 6.70
N ASP A 690 3.95 21.32 6.29
CA ASP A 690 2.76 21.32 7.16
C ASP A 690 2.10 19.94 7.32
N ASN A 691 2.68 18.87 6.77
CA ASN A 691 2.21 17.51 7.00
C ASN A 691 2.26 17.18 8.51
N THR A 692 1.17 16.59 9.02
CA THR A 692 1.02 16.21 10.43
C THR A 692 0.76 14.71 10.62
N THR A 693 0.82 13.92 9.56
CA THR A 693 0.51 12.48 9.58
C THR A 693 1.74 11.63 9.84
N VAL A 694 2.92 12.05 9.36
CA VAL A 694 4.21 11.39 9.64
C VAL A 694 4.94 12.07 10.82
N PRO A 695 5.84 11.34 11.52
CA PRO A 695 6.62 11.92 12.61
C PRO A 695 7.41 13.17 12.20
N ASP A 696 7.47 14.18 13.07
CA ASP A 696 8.15 15.45 12.79
C ASP A 696 9.65 15.27 12.49
N ASN A 697 10.29 14.30 13.14
CA ASN A 697 11.70 13.94 12.90
C ASN A 697 11.92 13.05 11.66
N PHE A 698 10.89 12.77 10.86
CA PHE A 698 11.00 12.07 9.57
C PHE A 698 10.56 12.97 8.40
N LYS A 699 9.55 13.82 8.62
CA LYS A 699 8.93 14.71 7.61
C LYS A 699 9.94 15.49 6.75
N ALA A 700 11.06 15.92 7.32
CA ALA A 700 12.08 16.69 6.60
C ALA A 700 12.77 15.91 5.46
N ASN A 701 12.61 14.58 5.38
CA ASN A 701 13.01 13.77 4.23
C ASN A 701 12.23 14.08 2.94
N LYS A 702 11.08 14.76 3.04
CA LYS A 702 10.15 15.12 1.94
C LYS A 702 9.47 13.95 1.22
N VAL A 703 10.09 12.79 1.15
CA VAL A 703 9.50 11.57 0.58
C VAL A 703 9.67 10.37 1.49
N SER A 704 8.77 9.39 1.39
CA SER A 704 8.83 8.14 2.16
C SER A 704 10.08 7.33 1.87
N GLY A 705 10.57 7.34 0.62
CA GLY A 705 11.25 6.16 0.08
C GLY A 705 10.22 5.04 -0.01
N ILE A 706 10.48 3.92 0.64
CA ILE A 706 9.57 2.76 0.64
C ILE A 706 8.57 2.87 1.82
N LEU A 707 7.28 2.93 1.51
CA LEU A 707 6.20 2.89 2.51
C LEU A 707 5.71 1.44 2.68
N PHE A 708 5.97 0.85 3.84
CA PHE A 708 5.37 -0.43 4.25
C PHE A 708 4.13 -0.20 5.12
N GLU A 709 3.33 -1.25 5.33
CA GLU A 709 2.25 -1.26 6.32
C GLU A 709 2.79 -0.98 7.74
N ASN A 710 3.99 -1.45 8.11
CA ASN A 710 4.55 -1.32 9.47
C ASN A 710 5.72 -0.34 9.63
N LYS A 711 6.38 0.02 8.51
CA LYS A 711 7.62 0.79 8.45
C LYS A 711 7.54 1.88 7.38
N ILE A 712 8.26 2.99 7.56
CA ILE A 712 8.71 3.85 6.44
C ILE A 712 10.22 3.87 6.43
N ASP A 713 10.82 3.65 5.26
CA ASP A 713 12.28 3.62 5.07
C ASP A 713 12.69 4.53 3.91
N HIS A 714 13.38 5.63 4.23
CA HIS A 714 13.89 6.60 3.25
C HIS A 714 15.11 6.00 2.52
N ALA A 715 14.81 5.07 1.63
CA ALA A 715 15.73 4.21 0.88
C ALA A 715 15.09 3.82 -0.45
N THR A 716 15.86 3.15 -1.32
CA THR A 716 15.29 2.39 -2.44
C THR A 716 15.77 0.94 -2.45
N TYR A 717 15.12 0.09 -3.23
CA TYR A 717 15.56 -1.31 -3.42
C TYR A 717 16.89 -1.45 -4.17
N PHE A 718 17.37 -0.39 -4.82
CA PHE A 718 18.51 -0.43 -5.75
C PHE A 718 19.62 0.59 -5.43
N GLY A 719 19.49 1.37 -4.35
CA GLY A 719 20.57 2.23 -3.86
C GLY A 719 20.11 3.28 -2.84
N MET A 720 21.07 4.04 -2.34
CA MET A 720 20.83 5.06 -1.31
C MET A 720 21.17 6.48 -1.77
N ASN A 721 21.46 6.67 -3.06
CA ASN A 721 21.74 8.00 -3.57
C ASN A 721 20.47 8.86 -3.50
N LYS A 722 20.64 10.14 -3.20
CA LYS A 722 19.52 11.06 -3.01
C LYS A 722 18.66 11.15 -4.29
N GLU A 723 19.29 11.19 -5.45
CA GLU A 723 18.60 11.21 -6.73
C GLU A 723 17.78 9.95 -7.01
N TYR A 724 18.14 8.80 -6.42
CA TYR A 724 17.36 7.57 -6.53
C TYR A 724 16.12 7.66 -5.65
N ILE A 725 16.30 8.00 -4.37
CA ILE A 725 15.22 8.06 -3.37
C ILE A 725 14.17 9.09 -3.74
N HIS A 726 14.58 10.26 -4.25
CA HIS A 726 13.64 11.29 -4.69
C HIS A 726 13.10 11.02 -6.10
N GLY A 727 13.98 10.63 -7.02
CA GLY A 727 13.62 10.46 -8.43
C GLY A 727 12.62 9.34 -8.67
N ILE A 728 12.61 8.28 -7.84
CA ILE A 728 11.65 7.18 -7.98
C ILE A 728 10.19 7.63 -7.80
N HIS A 729 9.96 8.72 -7.06
CA HIS A 729 8.63 9.34 -6.91
C HIS A 729 8.29 10.38 -7.99
N MET A 730 9.17 10.56 -8.99
CA MET A 730 9.02 11.57 -10.05
C MET A 730 8.77 10.97 -11.45
N LEU A 731 9.13 9.70 -11.64
CA LEU A 731 9.13 9.04 -12.94
C LEU A 731 7.95 8.06 -13.07
N PRO A 732 7.30 7.98 -14.23
CA PRO A 732 7.45 8.86 -15.38
C PRO A 732 6.76 10.23 -15.12
N THR A 733 7.35 11.31 -15.63
CA THR A 733 6.69 12.63 -15.59
C THR A 733 5.74 12.78 -16.78
N THR A 734 4.45 12.69 -16.48
CA THR A 734 3.32 12.78 -17.43
C THR A 734 2.35 13.92 -17.03
N PRO A 735 1.33 14.27 -17.84
CA PRO A 735 0.41 15.36 -17.52
C PRO A 735 -0.31 15.28 -16.16
N ILE A 736 -0.45 14.08 -15.59
CA ILE A 736 -1.06 13.90 -14.26
C ILE A 736 -0.09 14.26 -13.12
N SER A 737 1.22 14.34 -13.38
CA SER A 737 2.25 14.51 -12.33
C SER A 737 2.02 15.79 -11.54
N SER A 738 1.78 16.92 -12.20
CA SER A 738 1.51 18.20 -11.52
C SER A 738 0.24 18.19 -10.66
N TYR A 739 -0.72 17.31 -10.93
CA TYR A 739 -1.93 17.17 -10.13
C TYR A 739 -1.66 16.47 -8.79
N ILE A 740 -0.77 15.48 -8.78
CA ILE A 740 -0.36 14.75 -7.58
C ILE A 740 0.77 15.51 -6.85
N ARG A 741 1.81 15.89 -7.58
CA ARG A 741 3.00 16.61 -7.12
C ARG A 741 2.81 18.11 -7.34
N SER A 742 2.12 18.76 -6.39
CA SER A 742 1.85 20.20 -6.49
C SER A 742 3.13 21.03 -6.66
N SER A 743 3.01 22.18 -7.33
CA SER A 743 4.14 23.11 -7.49
C SER A 743 4.76 23.52 -6.15
N ARG A 744 3.94 23.66 -5.10
CA ARG A 744 4.41 23.91 -3.73
C ARG A 744 5.32 22.78 -3.25
N PHE A 745 4.86 21.53 -3.33
CA PHE A 745 5.64 20.37 -2.87
C PHE A 745 6.95 20.26 -3.65
N ILE A 746 6.91 20.37 -4.97
CA ILE A 746 8.11 20.30 -5.83
C ILE A 746 9.13 21.35 -5.42
N MET A 747 8.72 22.60 -5.16
CA MET A 747 9.65 23.65 -4.75
C MET A 747 10.18 23.44 -3.33
N GLU A 748 9.36 22.96 -2.39
CA GLU A 748 9.83 22.61 -1.04
C GLU A 748 10.87 21.48 -1.09
N GLU A 749 10.59 20.41 -1.85
CA GLU A 749 11.53 19.31 -2.04
C GLU A 749 12.82 19.77 -2.72
N TRP A 750 12.71 20.52 -3.83
CA TRP A 750 13.85 21.01 -4.59
C TRP A 750 14.82 21.84 -3.74
N ASN A 751 14.27 22.74 -2.92
CA ASN A 751 15.05 23.64 -2.08
C ASN A 751 15.62 22.93 -0.85
N ASP A 752 14.79 22.22 -0.09
CA ASP A 752 15.20 21.64 1.20
C ASP A 752 16.18 20.47 1.01
N MET A 753 16.00 19.70 -0.07
CA MET A 753 16.89 18.57 -0.39
C MET A 753 18.12 18.96 -1.21
N LYS A 754 18.20 20.24 -1.60
CA LYS A 754 19.26 20.83 -2.44
C LYS A 754 19.40 20.11 -3.78
N LEU A 755 18.27 19.80 -4.41
CA LEU A 755 18.26 19.08 -5.69
C LEU A 755 18.90 19.91 -6.81
N GLY A 756 18.82 21.24 -6.73
CA GLY A 756 19.51 22.15 -7.66
C GLY A 756 21.04 22.08 -7.61
N ASP A 757 21.64 21.81 -6.45
CA ASP A 757 23.09 21.58 -6.33
C ASP A 757 23.42 20.16 -6.80
N LEU A 758 22.63 19.17 -6.38
CA LEU A 758 22.81 17.76 -6.71
C LEU A 758 22.76 17.50 -8.22
N VAL A 759 21.83 18.13 -8.95
CA VAL A 759 21.68 17.91 -10.40
C VAL A 759 22.91 18.36 -11.19
N GLN A 760 23.74 19.26 -10.63
CA GLN A 760 25.00 19.66 -11.25
C GLN A 760 26.09 18.57 -11.13
N THR A 761 25.98 17.67 -10.15
CA THR A 761 26.97 16.60 -9.90
C THR A 761 26.63 15.29 -10.60
N ILE A 762 25.39 15.13 -11.09
CA ILE A 762 24.92 13.92 -11.76
C ILE A 762 25.22 13.98 -13.26
N ASP A 763 25.67 12.84 -13.80
CA ASP A 763 26.00 12.66 -15.23
C ASP A 763 25.34 11.42 -15.87
N ASP A 764 24.17 11.05 -15.39
CA ASP A 764 23.34 9.94 -15.87
C ASP A 764 21.85 10.33 -15.99
N GLY A 765 20.98 9.34 -16.26
CA GLY A 765 19.55 9.52 -16.51
C GLY A 765 18.75 10.18 -15.38
N TRP A 766 19.21 10.08 -14.13
CA TRP A 766 18.55 10.73 -12.99
C TRP A 766 18.59 12.25 -13.08
N LYS A 767 19.60 12.80 -13.78
CA LYS A 767 19.66 14.24 -14.08
C LYS A 767 18.41 14.69 -14.85
N GLY A 768 18.01 13.94 -15.88
CA GLY A 768 16.82 14.24 -16.67
C GLY A 768 15.55 14.14 -15.85
N ILE A 769 15.41 13.10 -15.02
CA ILE A 769 14.23 12.90 -14.15
C ILE A 769 14.04 14.11 -13.23
N LEU A 770 15.09 14.52 -12.52
CA LEU A 770 15.03 15.69 -11.62
C LEU A 770 14.64 16.97 -12.38
N MET A 771 15.26 17.19 -13.55
CA MET A 771 14.98 18.38 -14.36
C MET A 771 13.58 18.37 -14.98
N LEU A 772 13.02 17.22 -15.33
CA LEU A 772 11.67 17.15 -15.89
C LEU A 772 10.61 17.34 -14.82
N ASN A 773 10.79 16.77 -13.62
CA ASN A 773 9.91 17.04 -12.47
C ASN A 773 9.82 18.54 -12.16
N LEU A 774 10.94 19.28 -12.25
CA LEU A 774 10.93 20.72 -12.03
C LEU A 774 10.02 21.47 -13.02
N ALA A 775 9.70 20.90 -14.18
CA ALA A 775 8.88 21.59 -15.18
C ALA A 775 7.47 21.94 -14.68
N ASP A 776 6.94 21.14 -13.74
CA ASP A 776 5.62 21.37 -13.15
C ASP A 776 5.58 22.57 -12.18
N ALA A 777 6.75 23.11 -11.80
CA ALA A 777 6.89 24.27 -10.90
C ALA A 777 7.68 25.44 -11.50
N ASP A 778 8.78 25.17 -12.20
CA ASP A 778 9.62 26.13 -12.93
C ASP A 778 9.93 25.59 -14.35
N PRO A 779 8.94 25.68 -15.26
CA PRO A 779 9.09 25.14 -16.61
C PRO A 779 10.17 25.86 -17.43
N GLN A 780 10.53 27.11 -17.09
CA GLN A 780 11.57 27.84 -17.82
C GLN A 780 12.96 27.27 -17.55
N THR A 781 13.25 26.87 -16.31
CA THR A 781 14.52 26.24 -15.97
C THR A 781 14.67 24.87 -16.64
N SER A 782 13.61 24.05 -16.60
CA SER A 782 13.59 22.75 -17.30
C SER A 782 13.71 22.91 -18.81
N TRP A 783 12.99 23.86 -19.41
CA TRP A 783 13.10 24.18 -20.82
C TRP A 783 14.54 24.54 -21.22
N LYS A 784 15.22 25.43 -20.48
CA LYS A 784 16.62 25.80 -20.75
C LYS A 784 17.56 24.59 -20.71
N PHE A 785 17.34 23.66 -19.79
CA PHE A 785 18.14 22.44 -19.70
C PHE A 785 17.93 21.53 -20.91
N PHE A 786 16.68 21.17 -21.22
CA PHE A 786 16.39 20.27 -22.35
C PHE A 786 16.62 20.93 -23.71
N SER A 787 16.55 22.26 -23.83
CA SER A 787 16.81 22.96 -25.10
C SER A 787 18.28 23.30 -25.33
N SER A 788 19.15 23.12 -24.32
CA SER A 788 20.58 23.42 -24.42
C SER A 788 21.27 22.65 -25.55
N ASP A 789 22.14 23.33 -26.29
CA ASP A 789 23.01 22.68 -27.29
C ASP A 789 24.12 21.83 -26.65
N GLN A 790 24.34 21.98 -25.35
CA GLN A 790 25.28 21.15 -24.56
C GLN A 790 24.60 19.90 -23.96
N PHE A 791 23.32 19.68 -24.23
CA PHE A 791 22.57 18.53 -23.72
C PHE A 791 23.23 17.21 -24.14
N GLN A 792 23.34 16.26 -23.20
CA GLN A 792 23.90 14.93 -23.44
C GLN A 792 22.80 13.87 -23.36
N GLU A 793 22.74 12.96 -24.33
CA GLU A 793 21.72 11.89 -24.37
C GLU A 793 21.75 10.99 -23.13
N ARG A 794 22.93 10.78 -22.52
CA ARG A 794 23.09 10.01 -21.28
C ARG A 794 22.34 10.59 -20.07
N TRP A 795 21.85 11.83 -20.16
CA TRP A 795 21.02 12.44 -19.12
C TRP A 795 19.55 12.06 -19.20
N LEU A 796 19.14 11.28 -20.20
CA LEU A 796 17.80 10.71 -20.29
C LEU A 796 17.76 9.33 -19.63
N ASP A 797 16.79 9.12 -18.76
CA ASP A 797 16.39 7.77 -18.36
C ASP A 797 15.95 6.93 -19.57
N ASN A 798 16.02 5.60 -19.45
CA ASN A 798 15.63 4.70 -20.54
C ASN A 798 14.15 4.85 -20.95
N GLY A 799 13.29 5.33 -20.04
CA GLY A 799 11.88 5.68 -20.28
C GLY A 799 11.65 7.12 -20.74
N MET A 800 12.70 7.94 -20.92
CA MET A 800 12.57 9.36 -21.29
C MET A 800 13.03 9.66 -22.72
N SER A 801 12.34 10.59 -23.39
CA SER A 801 12.82 11.22 -24.63
C SER A 801 13.02 12.72 -24.41
N ARG A 802 14.01 13.30 -25.09
CA ARG A 802 14.19 14.76 -25.10
C ARG A 802 13.03 15.44 -25.83
N THR A 803 12.49 14.78 -26.85
CA THR A 803 11.31 15.22 -27.61
C THR A 803 10.10 15.45 -26.70
N TRP A 804 9.73 14.47 -25.86
CA TRP A 804 8.65 14.64 -24.87
C TRP A 804 9.02 15.69 -23.83
N SER A 805 10.25 15.64 -23.30
CA SER A 805 10.68 16.57 -22.24
C SER A 805 10.55 18.03 -22.67
N LEU A 806 10.94 18.35 -23.92
CA LEU A 806 10.77 19.68 -24.50
C LEU A 806 9.29 20.04 -24.70
N ALA A 807 8.48 19.10 -25.22
CA ALA A 807 7.05 19.32 -25.40
C ALA A 807 6.33 19.58 -24.08
N LEU A 808 6.60 18.80 -23.03
CA LEU A 808 6.06 19.03 -21.70
C LEU A 808 6.45 20.41 -21.19
N CYS A 809 7.75 20.73 -21.16
CA CYS A 809 8.26 22.02 -20.68
C CYS A 809 7.64 23.20 -21.42
N ALA A 810 7.56 23.16 -22.76
CA ALA A 810 6.96 24.24 -23.55
C ALA A 810 5.44 24.33 -23.34
N GLY A 811 4.76 23.18 -23.31
CA GLY A 811 3.31 23.08 -23.16
C GLY A 811 2.80 23.60 -21.83
N VAL A 812 3.64 23.63 -20.79
CA VAL A 812 3.34 24.26 -19.49
C VAL A 812 4.01 25.64 -19.31
N GLY A 813 4.48 26.26 -20.41
CA GLY A 813 4.89 27.66 -20.44
C GLY A 813 6.36 27.92 -20.13
N GLY A 814 7.24 26.96 -20.44
CA GLY A 814 8.69 27.07 -20.25
C GLY A 814 9.43 27.82 -21.35
N CYS A 815 8.88 27.83 -22.57
CA CYS A 815 9.40 28.63 -23.68
C CYS A 815 8.63 29.97 -23.75
N PRO A 816 9.31 31.12 -23.72
CA PRO A 816 8.69 32.45 -23.81
C PRO A 816 7.84 32.71 -25.07
#